data_AF-A0A6P9A2C6-F1
#
_entry.id   AF-A0A6P9A2C6-F1
#
_cell.length_a   1.000
_cell.length_b   1.000
_cell.length_c   1.000
_cell.angle_alpha   90.00
_cell.angle_beta   90.00
_cell.angle_gamma   90.00
#
_symmetry.space_group_name_H-M   'P 1'
#
loop_
_entity.id
_entity.type
_entity.pdbx_description
1 polymer ?
#
loop_
_entity_poly.entity_id
_entity_poly.type
_entity_poly.pdbx_seq_one_letter_code
_entity_poly.pdbx_strand_id
1 'polypeptide(L)'
;MTWLHRLVVVVLLLGTAAARHRPRPHQVPLDGGDWTLYSEVGGVQVAGSVPGGVYSDLRAAGQLPKDLFYRFNDEDYRWVAKANWTYDRSFQVPRGVLAKDKQVLVLHGVDTVAEVRLNGRVLGTTDNMFVRYRFDVKGILKDAHNRLQVRFTSPTAEASRRAAEQDKQYPVPPACPDASYHGECGVNHLRKMQASFSWDWGPAFPSMGLWKSVHIEAYTTAVLRNVGFTARPAAAATAKRWDVAVRAYWEVGARPGESPPRALLSVTLTGPDGKVAASEDVAATLSGDAEGAGFTDVALFLPKDKVQMWWPSGYGAQPLYTVHVALRAFTNWGQSDRGDLWDQMTVKSGFRTVELVQEPVDEAHLAKGLTYYFRVNGVAVFAKGSNWIPAHVLPELGGDPGVVGHLLHSAKEANMNMLRVWGGGVYESDLFYELADELGIMVWQDLMFACAMYPVGSAFLRSVDTEVRQQYRRLNRHPSVVVWAGNNENEAALRGDWYHTQGPLFEQYHRDYVKLYVDTARAAVRAEGLATPFAVSSPSNGAQSEADGFLAENPYSSLYGDDHHYDYLSDAWNPAVFHNTRFGSEYGFMSWPKRPTMMDATDSEHADEDLALGSTLAASRQHHPGGNLEIAMQIMQHLPLPQDFNKSEHFDTVAYYSQVSDLPGHGHQDGDRVPAALQEPADAPGGRPHHGGALLAAQRCVASPLLGRHRLFRPMEDAAPLRRGLPGPAAGVPVRQCGHAPRRRSVRRAAVRRAARAHRRAGLGLVPAARAERERRDDEGRGQHGARARQAHVGRAARGGLPRERHLGPSLGLRDPVQADGHQQRHPRGELPAPILPQGNPHADGHVPVGQSGGPFPRHAAPALGLRAHSGRVLAGGLRVAGGGPRAGSLLPQRLPRDGCRGSGATLPQ
;
A
#
# COMPACT_ATOMS: atom_id res chain seq x y z
N MET A 1 34.30 38.50 10.25
CA MET A 1 33.16 37.58 10.47
C MET A 1 32.92 36.63 9.28
N THR A 2 32.87 37.11 8.03
CA THR A 2 32.61 36.29 6.82
C THR A 2 33.51 35.08 6.58
N TRP A 3 34.76 35.08 7.07
CA TRP A 3 35.69 33.95 6.89
C TRP A 3 35.38 32.73 7.78
N LEU A 4 34.81 32.91 8.99
CA LEU A 4 34.51 31.79 9.89
C LEU A 4 33.39 30.89 9.33
N HIS A 5 32.35 31.48 8.73
CA HIS A 5 31.24 30.72 8.13
C HIS A 5 31.72 29.83 6.98
N ARG A 6 32.67 30.30 6.15
CA ARG A 6 33.24 29.48 5.07
C ARG A 6 34.08 28.31 5.59
N LEU A 7 34.72 28.45 6.74
CA LEU A 7 35.50 27.36 7.33
C LEU A 7 34.61 26.19 7.81
N VAL A 8 33.45 26.49 8.41
CA VAL A 8 32.47 25.48 8.86
C VAL A 8 31.96 24.64 7.68
N VAL A 9 31.61 25.28 6.56
CA VAL A 9 31.13 24.60 5.34
C VAL A 9 32.22 23.69 4.72
N VAL A 10 33.48 24.11 4.74
CA VAL A 10 34.60 23.30 4.20
C VAL A 10 34.91 22.09 5.10
N VAL A 11 34.79 22.21 6.43
CA VAL A 11 34.96 21.08 7.35
C VAL A 11 33.86 20.04 7.19
N LEU A 12 32.61 20.45 6.88
CA LEU A 12 31.53 19.52 6.54
C LEU A 12 31.82 18.73 5.25
N LEU A 13 32.37 19.38 4.22
CA LEU A 13 32.63 18.73 2.92
C LEU A 13 33.73 17.65 2.98
N LEU A 14 34.78 17.85 3.79
CA LEU A 14 35.88 16.88 3.93
C LEU A 14 35.51 15.61 4.73
N GLY A 15 34.37 15.59 5.43
CA GLY A 15 33.86 14.38 6.08
C GLY A 15 33.25 13.34 5.12
N THR A 16 32.91 13.75 3.90
CA THR A 16 32.06 12.95 2.98
C THR A 16 32.75 11.70 2.40
N ALA A 17 34.08 11.69 2.30
CA ALA A 17 34.85 10.57 1.76
C ALA A 17 35.16 9.46 2.78
N ALA A 18 34.78 9.62 4.06
CA ALA A 18 35.12 8.70 5.14
C ALA A 18 33.96 8.49 6.13
N ALA A 19 32.78 8.15 5.61
CA ALA A 19 31.53 7.94 6.36
C ALA A 19 31.53 6.69 7.28
N ARG A 20 32.51 6.57 8.19
CA ARG A 20 32.53 5.59 9.28
C ARG A 20 31.48 5.96 10.33
N HIS A 21 30.25 5.53 10.05
CA HIS A 21 29.12 5.22 10.94
C HIS A 21 29.04 5.87 12.35
N ARG A 22 27.85 6.42 12.62
CA ARG A 22 27.26 6.83 13.93
C ARG A 22 27.75 8.19 14.46
N PRO A 23 26.96 8.93 15.27
CA PRO A 23 25.72 8.53 15.96
C PRO A 23 24.48 8.40 15.06
N ARG A 24 23.78 7.27 15.24
CA ARG A 24 22.31 7.17 15.34
C ARG A 24 22.00 7.04 16.86
N PRO A 25 20.73 7.03 17.31
CA PRO A 25 20.39 6.42 18.60
C PRO A 25 21.06 5.06 18.81
N HIS A 26 21.25 4.64 20.07
CA HIS A 26 21.88 3.36 20.39
C HIS A 26 20.87 2.23 20.14
N GLN A 27 20.77 1.80 18.88
CA GLN A 27 19.92 0.70 18.45
C GLN A 27 20.58 -0.65 18.75
N VAL A 28 19.86 -1.53 19.43
CA VAL A 28 20.13 -2.98 19.56
C VAL A 28 19.13 -3.69 18.64
N PRO A 29 19.53 -4.13 17.44
CA PRO A 29 18.64 -4.85 16.54
C PRO A 29 18.27 -6.20 17.14
N LEU A 30 17.01 -6.60 16.97
CA LEU A 30 16.44 -7.90 17.34
C LEU A 30 15.90 -8.61 16.09
N ASP A 31 16.54 -8.36 14.95
CA ASP A 31 16.36 -9.08 13.69
C ASP A 31 17.26 -10.34 13.65
N GLY A 32 17.06 -11.22 12.66
CA GLY A 32 17.77 -12.49 12.48
C GLY A 32 17.01 -13.71 13.04
N GLY A 33 17.63 -14.89 12.92
CA GLY A 33 17.04 -16.20 13.25
C GLY A 33 17.23 -16.68 14.70
N ASP A 34 17.56 -15.79 15.65
CA ASP A 34 17.72 -16.15 17.07
C ASP A 34 16.38 -16.24 17.84
N TRP A 35 15.24 -16.17 17.14
CA TRP A 35 13.92 -16.32 17.75
C TRP A 35 13.50 -17.79 17.78
N THR A 36 12.66 -18.12 18.75
CA THR A 36 11.87 -19.35 18.75
C THR A 36 10.43 -18.99 18.38
N LEU A 37 9.88 -19.67 17.37
CA LEU A 37 8.44 -19.65 17.08
C LEU A 37 7.80 -20.91 17.68
N TYR A 38 6.73 -20.77 18.44
CA TYR A 38 5.98 -21.91 18.97
C TYR A 38 4.47 -21.69 19.04
N SER A 39 3.71 -22.79 19.04
CA SER A 39 2.27 -22.81 19.34
C SER A 39 2.03 -23.69 20.58
N GLU A 40 1.28 -23.17 21.56
CA GLU A 40 0.84 -23.94 22.72
C GLU A 40 -0.17 -25.04 22.32
N VAL A 41 -0.83 -24.90 21.16
CA VAL A 41 -1.72 -25.89 20.56
C VAL A 41 -0.94 -26.70 19.51
N GLY A 42 -0.94 -28.03 19.63
CA GLY A 42 -0.24 -28.93 18.71
C GLY A 42 1.25 -29.15 19.00
N GLY A 43 1.85 -28.40 19.94
CA GLY A 43 3.22 -28.65 20.42
C GLY A 43 4.33 -28.31 19.42
N VAL A 44 4.03 -27.52 18.38
CA VAL A 44 5.01 -27.10 17.38
C VAL A 44 5.96 -26.06 17.97
N GLN A 45 7.27 -26.30 17.88
CA GLN A 45 8.33 -25.36 18.22
C GLN A 45 9.43 -25.42 17.17
N VAL A 46 9.77 -24.28 16.57
CA VAL A 46 10.74 -24.13 15.47
C VAL A 46 11.60 -22.88 15.67
N ALA A 47 12.65 -22.72 14.86
CA ALA A 47 13.37 -21.45 14.75
C ALA A 47 12.47 -20.41 14.07
N GLY A 48 12.48 -19.16 14.55
CA GLY A 48 11.73 -18.05 14.00
C GLY A 48 12.63 -16.98 13.40
N SER A 49 12.15 -16.32 12.34
CA SER A 49 12.87 -15.26 11.61
C SER A 49 12.22 -13.90 11.85
N VAL A 50 13.04 -12.85 11.98
CA VAL A 50 12.57 -11.45 12.03
C VAL A 50 13.47 -10.56 11.17
N PRO A 51 12.95 -9.82 10.18
CA PRO A 51 11.57 -9.87 9.67
C PRO A 51 11.17 -11.27 9.20
N GLY A 52 9.91 -11.66 9.43
CA GLY A 52 9.42 -13.00 9.09
C GLY A 52 7.99 -13.26 9.56
N GLY A 53 7.44 -14.41 9.17
CA GLY A 53 6.10 -14.86 9.54
C GLY A 53 5.95 -16.38 9.61
N VAL A 54 4.86 -16.84 10.23
CA VAL A 54 4.72 -18.23 10.68
C VAL A 54 4.78 -19.24 9.53
N TYR A 55 4.20 -18.93 8.37
CA TYR A 55 4.27 -19.80 7.20
C TYR A 55 5.69 -19.90 6.64
N SER A 56 6.47 -18.82 6.64
CA SER A 56 7.87 -18.86 6.17
C SER A 56 8.76 -19.68 7.11
N ASP A 57 8.57 -19.52 8.42
CA ASP A 57 9.36 -20.21 9.44
C ASP A 57 9.02 -21.71 9.54
N LEU A 58 7.73 -22.08 9.47
CA LEU A 58 7.30 -23.47 9.44
C LEU A 58 7.78 -24.21 8.17
N ARG A 59 7.79 -23.54 7.02
CA ARG A 59 8.37 -24.07 5.77
C ARG A 59 9.90 -24.23 5.88
N ALA A 60 10.60 -23.23 6.44
CA ALA A 60 12.05 -23.31 6.68
C ALA A 60 12.43 -24.43 7.66
N ALA A 61 11.55 -24.77 8.61
CA ALA A 61 11.70 -25.86 9.55
C ALA A 61 11.14 -27.22 9.05
N GLY A 62 10.72 -27.31 7.78
CA GLY A 62 10.19 -28.54 7.18
C GLY A 62 8.85 -29.04 7.74
N GLN A 63 8.14 -28.21 8.52
CA GLN A 63 6.80 -28.53 9.05
C GLN A 63 5.72 -28.38 7.96
N LEU A 64 5.98 -27.55 6.95
CA LEU A 64 5.23 -27.49 5.70
C LEU A 64 6.12 -28.11 4.60
N PRO A 65 5.96 -29.41 4.28
CA PRO A 65 6.94 -30.17 3.47
C PRO A 65 6.80 -30.02 1.95
N LYS A 66 5.70 -29.42 1.47
CA LYS A 66 5.50 -28.98 0.07
C LYS A 66 5.36 -27.45 0.09
N ASP A 67 5.50 -26.80 -1.08
CA ASP A 67 5.33 -25.34 -1.12
C ASP A 67 3.87 -24.91 -0.85
N LEU A 68 3.67 -23.69 -0.38
CA LEU A 68 2.36 -23.10 -0.12
C LEU A 68 1.44 -23.15 -1.34
N PHE A 69 1.99 -23.01 -2.56
CA PHE A 69 1.21 -23.05 -3.80
C PHE A 69 1.07 -24.44 -4.43
N TYR A 70 1.53 -25.51 -3.77
CA TYR A 70 1.34 -26.88 -4.27
C TYR A 70 -0.09 -27.40 -4.01
N ARG A 71 -0.78 -27.81 -5.07
CA ARG A 71 -2.16 -28.36 -5.12
C ARG A 71 -3.16 -27.61 -4.22
N PHE A 72 -3.56 -28.18 -3.09
CA PHE A 72 -4.61 -27.65 -2.21
C PHE A 72 -4.06 -27.16 -0.86
N ASN A 73 -2.76 -26.80 -0.81
CA ASN A 73 -2.06 -26.45 0.44
C ASN A 73 -2.55 -25.18 1.16
N ASP A 74 -3.36 -24.34 0.52
CA ASP A 74 -4.09 -23.24 1.16
C ASP A 74 -5.26 -23.73 2.02
N GLU A 75 -5.89 -24.86 1.66
CA GLU A 75 -6.80 -25.60 2.55
C GLU A 75 -6.05 -26.54 3.51
N ASP A 76 -5.04 -27.30 3.05
CA ASP A 76 -4.33 -28.24 3.96
C ASP A 76 -3.50 -27.50 5.03
N TYR A 77 -2.95 -26.31 4.75
CA TYR A 77 -2.20 -25.50 5.72
C TYR A 77 -3.05 -24.39 6.39
N ARG A 78 -4.38 -24.44 6.21
CA ARG A 78 -5.39 -23.60 6.89
C ARG A 78 -5.29 -23.65 8.42
N TRP A 79 -4.78 -24.75 8.99
CA TRP A 79 -4.58 -24.90 10.43
C TRP A 79 -3.61 -23.85 11.02
N VAL A 80 -2.62 -23.39 10.24
CA VAL A 80 -1.63 -22.40 10.70
C VAL A 80 -2.30 -21.07 11.03
N ALA A 81 -3.20 -20.59 10.16
CA ALA A 81 -4.01 -19.38 10.38
C ALA A 81 -5.01 -19.52 11.54
N LYS A 82 -5.42 -20.75 11.88
CA LYS A 82 -6.39 -21.07 12.95
C LYS A 82 -5.73 -21.28 14.33
N ALA A 83 -4.40 -21.34 14.40
CA ALA A 83 -3.62 -21.46 15.62
C ALA A 83 -3.17 -20.09 16.19
N ASN A 84 -2.88 -20.05 17.49
CA ASN A 84 -2.22 -18.92 18.16
C ASN A 84 -0.71 -19.20 18.25
N TRP A 85 0.11 -18.20 17.95
CA TRP A 85 1.57 -18.37 17.82
C TRP A 85 2.35 -17.39 18.71
N THR A 86 3.49 -17.82 19.24
CA THR A 86 4.39 -16.94 20.01
C THR A 86 5.78 -16.91 19.39
N TYR A 87 6.26 -15.71 19.08
CA TYR A 87 7.67 -15.42 18.85
C TYR A 87 8.33 -15.08 20.19
N ASP A 88 9.44 -15.75 20.51
CA ASP A 88 10.19 -15.58 21.76
C ASP A 88 11.68 -15.39 21.47
N ARG A 89 12.31 -14.38 22.08
CA ARG A 89 13.77 -14.18 22.00
C ARG A 89 14.36 -13.72 23.32
N SER A 90 15.46 -14.38 23.70
CA SER A 90 16.34 -13.89 24.76
C SER A 90 17.47 -13.03 24.18
N PHE A 91 17.77 -11.91 24.82
CA PHE A 91 18.79 -10.95 24.35
C PHE A 91 19.48 -10.22 25.51
N GLN A 92 20.63 -9.60 25.21
CA GLN A 92 21.40 -8.77 26.13
C GLN A 92 21.38 -7.32 25.68
N VAL A 93 21.56 -6.38 26.62
CA VAL A 93 21.52 -4.94 26.32
C VAL A 93 22.78 -4.26 26.86
N PRO A 94 23.62 -3.63 26.00
CA PRO A 94 24.82 -2.95 26.45
C PRO A 94 24.52 -1.87 27.50
N ARG A 95 25.36 -1.74 28.53
CA ARG A 95 25.17 -0.75 29.62
C ARG A 95 25.00 0.68 29.13
N GLY A 96 25.60 1.05 27.99
CA GLY A 96 25.43 2.37 27.35
C GLY A 96 24.04 2.65 26.77
N VAL A 97 23.21 1.61 26.58
CA VAL A 97 21.77 1.70 26.24
C VAL A 97 20.96 1.93 27.52
N LEU A 98 21.22 1.13 28.56
CA LEU A 98 20.55 1.24 29.87
C LEU A 98 20.79 2.59 30.58
N ALA A 99 21.93 3.23 30.29
CA ALA A 99 22.28 4.55 30.79
C ALA A 99 21.44 5.69 30.16
N LYS A 100 20.83 5.51 28.99
CA LYS A 100 20.03 6.55 28.32
C LYS A 100 18.68 6.75 28.99
N ASP A 101 18.16 7.97 28.93
CA ASP A 101 16.91 8.37 29.58
C ASP A 101 15.68 7.70 28.96
N LYS A 102 15.57 7.70 27.63
CA LYS A 102 14.58 6.91 26.90
C LYS A 102 15.17 5.60 26.39
N GLN A 103 14.39 4.55 26.56
CA GLN A 103 14.63 3.20 26.06
C GLN A 103 13.29 2.68 25.53
N VAL A 104 13.21 2.37 24.24
CA VAL A 104 11.96 2.06 23.56
C VAL A 104 12.10 0.74 22.82
N LEU A 105 11.20 -0.21 23.04
CA LEU A 105 11.02 -1.34 22.13
C LEU A 105 10.23 -0.85 20.91
N VAL A 106 10.80 -1.00 19.72
CA VAL A 106 10.20 -0.60 18.45
C VAL A 106 9.93 -1.84 17.60
N LEU A 107 8.66 -2.04 17.22
CA LEU A 107 8.22 -3.05 16.26
C LEU A 107 7.80 -2.28 14.99
N HIS A 108 8.50 -2.43 13.87
CA HIS A 108 8.21 -1.64 12.65
C HIS A 108 6.92 -2.05 11.92
N GLY A 109 6.40 -3.24 12.22
CA GLY A 109 5.20 -3.82 11.66
C GLY A 109 4.94 -5.18 12.30
N VAL A 110 3.72 -5.41 12.74
CA VAL A 110 3.30 -6.62 13.48
C VAL A 110 2.01 -7.09 12.85
N ASP A 111 2.01 -8.28 12.27
CA ASP A 111 0.86 -8.85 11.56
C ASP A 111 0.17 -9.89 12.45
N THR A 112 -0.99 -9.63 13.07
CA THR A 112 -1.65 -8.32 13.22
C THR A 112 -2.01 -8.09 14.68
N VAL A 113 -2.78 -9.00 15.28
CA VAL A 113 -3.27 -8.88 16.66
C VAL A 113 -2.40 -9.71 17.59
N ALA A 114 -1.66 -9.04 18.47
CA ALA A 114 -0.73 -9.69 19.38
C ALA A 114 -0.60 -8.99 20.74
N GLU A 115 -0.23 -9.76 21.77
CA GLU A 115 0.21 -9.24 23.08
C GLU A 115 1.75 -9.20 23.14
N VAL A 116 2.31 -8.05 23.52
CA VAL A 116 3.76 -7.83 23.62
C VAL A 116 4.19 -7.89 25.09
N ARG A 117 5.13 -8.79 25.41
CA ARG A 117 5.70 -8.94 26.77
C ARG A 117 7.21 -8.79 26.78
N LEU A 118 7.73 -8.10 27.79
CA LEU A 118 9.16 -8.03 28.08
C LEU A 118 9.42 -8.40 29.54
N ASN A 119 10.32 -9.35 29.76
CA ASN A 119 10.70 -9.82 31.10
C ASN A 119 9.50 -10.29 31.96
N GLY A 120 8.50 -10.88 31.29
CA GLY A 120 7.23 -11.37 31.87
C GLY A 120 6.11 -10.31 31.95
N ARG A 121 6.46 -9.02 31.95
CA ARG A 121 5.51 -7.91 32.01
C ARG A 121 4.91 -7.62 30.64
N VAL A 122 3.58 -7.47 30.57
CA VAL A 122 2.88 -6.95 29.39
C VAL A 122 3.25 -5.49 29.17
N LEU A 123 3.60 -5.14 27.94
CA LEU A 123 3.86 -3.77 27.49
C LEU A 123 2.63 -3.15 26.81
N GLY A 124 1.84 -3.97 26.12
CA GLY A 124 0.60 -3.59 25.44
C GLY A 124 0.21 -4.62 24.38
N THR A 125 -0.70 -4.22 23.50
CA THR A 125 -1.20 -5.04 22.37
C THR A 125 -1.04 -4.33 21.03
N THR A 126 -1.12 -5.09 19.94
CA THR A 126 -1.19 -4.60 18.55
C THR A 126 -2.55 -4.96 17.95
N ASP A 127 -3.06 -4.17 17.00
CA ASP A 127 -4.33 -4.43 16.32
C ASP A 127 -4.36 -4.16 14.80
N ASN A 128 -3.22 -3.74 14.26
CA ASN A 128 -3.04 -3.19 12.91
C ASN A 128 -1.63 -3.51 12.35
N MET A 129 -1.60 -4.12 11.17
CA MET A 129 -0.43 -4.55 10.42
C MET A 129 0.47 -3.39 9.95
N PHE A 130 -0.15 -2.24 9.68
CA PHE A 130 0.40 -1.14 8.90
C PHE A 130 1.00 0.00 9.75
N VAL A 131 1.05 -0.15 11.08
CA VAL A 131 1.64 0.82 12.01
C VAL A 131 2.89 0.27 12.70
N ARG A 132 3.82 1.17 13.04
CA ARG A 132 4.96 0.88 13.92
C ARG A 132 4.55 1.07 15.38
N TYR A 133 4.70 0.02 16.19
CA TYR A 133 4.42 0.03 17.62
C TYR A 133 5.65 0.35 18.44
N ARG A 134 5.46 1.07 19.55
CA ARG A 134 6.54 1.63 20.35
C ARG A 134 6.16 1.62 21.82
N PHE A 135 7.00 1.02 22.66
CA PHE A 135 6.75 0.84 24.09
C PHE A 135 7.94 1.38 24.89
N ASP A 136 7.71 2.25 25.88
CA ASP A 136 8.77 2.66 26.82
C ASP A 136 9.11 1.48 27.74
N VAL A 137 10.38 1.12 27.74
CA VAL A 137 10.94 -0.04 28.47
C VAL A 137 12.04 0.37 29.45
N LYS A 138 12.19 1.67 29.72
CA LYS A 138 13.10 2.19 30.75
C LYS A 138 12.77 1.57 32.11
N GLY A 139 13.75 0.94 32.74
CA GLY A 139 13.58 0.24 34.02
C GLY A 139 12.90 -1.13 33.93
N ILE A 140 12.47 -1.57 32.73
CA ILE A 140 12.05 -2.96 32.45
C ILE A 140 13.23 -3.76 31.90
N LEU A 141 14.09 -3.13 31.09
CA LEU A 141 15.32 -3.74 30.56
C LEU A 141 16.39 -3.98 31.66
N LYS A 142 17.09 -5.10 31.51
CA LYS A 142 18.23 -5.58 32.32
C LYS A 142 19.51 -5.57 31.48
N ASP A 143 20.69 -5.70 32.09
CA ASP A 143 21.95 -5.82 31.33
C ASP A 143 22.11 -7.20 30.66
N ALA A 144 21.73 -8.26 31.37
CA ALA A 144 21.64 -9.62 30.83
C ALA A 144 20.23 -10.22 30.95
N HIS A 145 19.98 -11.28 30.16
CA HIS A 145 18.77 -12.12 30.22
C HIS A 145 17.45 -11.34 30.09
N ASN A 146 17.35 -10.45 29.09
CA ASN A 146 16.06 -9.93 28.67
C ASN A 146 15.33 -10.98 27.83
N ARG A 147 14.03 -11.16 28.02
CA ARG A 147 13.18 -12.05 27.21
C ARG A 147 11.99 -11.27 26.66
N LEU A 148 11.91 -11.15 25.34
CA LEU A 148 10.79 -10.56 24.61
C LEU A 148 9.91 -11.69 24.09
N GLN A 149 8.61 -11.61 24.33
CA GLN A 149 7.60 -12.46 23.71
C GLN A 149 6.60 -11.60 22.94
N VAL A 150 6.19 -12.06 21.76
CA VAL A 150 5.06 -11.49 21.00
C VAL A 150 4.09 -12.63 20.71
N ARG A 151 2.92 -12.59 21.36
CA ARG A 151 1.89 -13.65 21.35
C ARG A 151 0.76 -13.26 20.42
N PHE A 152 0.74 -13.82 19.22
CA PHE A 152 -0.27 -13.59 18.19
C PHE A 152 -1.54 -14.38 18.45
N THR A 153 -2.69 -13.72 18.26
CA THR A 153 -4.00 -14.37 18.18
C THR A 153 -4.29 -14.69 16.71
N SER A 154 -4.87 -15.87 16.46
CA SER A 154 -5.35 -16.27 15.14
C SER A 154 -6.19 -15.15 14.50
N PRO A 155 -5.85 -14.67 13.28
CA PRO A 155 -6.57 -13.59 12.65
C PRO A 155 -8.01 -13.99 12.31
N THR A 156 -8.28 -15.25 11.96
CA THR A 156 -9.64 -15.72 11.62
C THR A 156 -10.53 -15.82 12.86
N ALA A 157 -9.98 -16.26 14.00
CA ALA A 157 -10.69 -16.24 15.28
C ALA A 157 -10.98 -14.82 15.78
N GLU A 158 -10.02 -13.89 15.67
CA GLU A 158 -10.19 -12.50 16.10
C GLU A 158 -11.08 -11.68 15.15
N ALA A 159 -11.04 -11.94 13.84
CA ALA A 159 -12.00 -11.41 12.86
C ALA A 159 -13.42 -11.84 13.23
N SER A 160 -13.64 -13.16 13.44
CA SER A 160 -14.94 -13.72 13.85
C SER A 160 -15.44 -13.11 15.15
N ARG A 161 -14.56 -12.91 16.15
CA ARG A 161 -14.90 -12.30 17.44
C ARG A 161 -15.28 -10.81 17.31
N ARG A 162 -14.67 -10.08 16.37
CA ARG A 162 -15.00 -8.67 16.11
C ARG A 162 -16.30 -8.51 15.32
N ALA A 163 -16.53 -9.36 14.32
CA ALA A 163 -17.79 -9.43 13.60
C ALA A 163 -18.96 -9.66 14.57
N ALA A 164 -18.89 -10.72 15.37
CA ALA A 164 -19.91 -11.06 16.37
C ALA A 164 -20.10 -10.02 17.51
N GLU A 165 -19.18 -9.05 17.66
CA GLU A 165 -19.36 -7.89 18.55
C GLU A 165 -20.03 -6.71 17.83
N GLN A 166 -19.68 -6.47 16.57
CA GLN A 166 -20.28 -5.45 15.71
C GLN A 166 -21.74 -5.78 15.34
N ASP A 167 -22.03 -7.04 15.02
CA ASP A 167 -23.37 -7.53 14.64
C ASP A 167 -24.45 -7.28 15.71
N LYS A 168 -24.05 -7.09 16.97
CA LYS A 168 -24.95 -6.70 18.08
C LYS A 168 -25.52 -5.29 17.92
N GLN A 169 -24.92 -4.47 17.07
CA GLN A 169 -25.37 -3.13 16.71
C GLN A 169 -26.00 -3.18 15.30
N TYR A 170 -25.23 -3.60 14.31
CA TYR A 170 -25.63 -3.84 12.92
C TYR A 170 -24.48 -4.56 12.18
N PRO A 171 -24.77 -5.44 11.21
CA PRO A 171 -23.75 -6.13 10.43
C PRO A 171 -22.93 -5.16 9.59
N VAL A 172 -21.70 -5.54 9.26
CA VAL A 172 -20.79 -4.76 8.39
C VAL A 172 -20.31 -5.66 7.26
N PRO A 173 -20.94 -5.60 6.07
CA PRO A 173 -20.71 -6.57 5.00
C PRO A 173 -19.46 -6.28 4.14
N PRO A 174 -18.99 -7.27 3.34
CA PRO A 174 -19.45 -8.65 3.28
C PRO A 174 -18.97 -9.43 4.52
N ALA A 175 -19.81 -10.35 5.01
CA ALA A 175 -19.47 -11.19 6.16
C ALA A 175 -18.38 -12.22 5.81
N CYS A 176 -18.49 -12.82 4.63
CA CYS A 176 -17.56 -13.79 4.06
C CYS A 176 -17.37 -13.48 2.55
N PRO A 177 -16.24 -13.88 1.94
CA PRO A 177 -16.08 -13.88 0.48
C PRO A 177 -17.01 -14.89 -0.21
N ASP A 178 -17.02 -14.90 -1.53
CA ASP A 178 -17.70 -15.96 -2.29
C ASP A 178 -17.06 -17.33 -2.01
N ALA A 179 -17.86 -18.40 -2.13
CA ALA A 179 -17.41 -19.77 -1.92
C ALA A 179 -16.31 -20.19 -2.90
N SER A 180 -16.26 -19.64 -4.12
CA SER A 180 -15.20 -19.91 -5.10
C SER A 180 -13.82 -19.37 -4.69
N TYR A 181 -13.73 -18.48 -3.69
CA TYR A 181 -12.45 -17.91 -3.26
C TYR A 181 -11.72 -18.79 -2.24
N HIS A 182 -12.34 -19.91 -1.78
CA HIS A 182 -11.81 -20.80 -0.73
C HIS A 182 -11.34 -20.04 0.55
N GLY A 183 -12.06 -18.96 0.89
CA GLY A 183 -11.61 -17.91 1.80
C GLY A 183 -11.99 -18.03 3.28
N GLU A 184 -11.80 -16.93 4.02
CA GLU A 184 -12.18 -16.76 5.42
C GLU A 184 -13.01 -15.48 5.64
N CYS A 185 -13.82 -15.46 6.69
CA CYS A 185 -14.79 -14.41 6.97
C CYS A 185 -14.24 -13.24 7.80
N GLY A 186 -14.84 -12.04 7.65
CA GLY A 186 -14.66 -10.90 8.56
C GLY A 186 -13.35 -10.09 8.46
N VAL A 187 -12.63 -10.16 7.34
CA VAL A 187 -11.32 -9.46 7.17
C VAL A 187 -11.40 -7.94 7.33
N ASN A 188 -12.56 -7.35 7.00
CA ASN A 188 -12.87 -5.93 7.17
C ASN A 188 -12.87 -5.46 8.63
N HIS A 189 -12.99 -6.36 9.61
CA HIS A 189 -12.83 -6.02 11.04
C HIS A 189 -11.36 -5.94 11.51
N LEU A 190 -10.40 -6.24 10.62
CA LEU A 190 -8.97 -6.17 10.88
C LEU A 190 -8.27 -5.12 9.99
N ARG A 191 -7.28 -4.44 10.54
CA ARG A 191 -6.34 -3.62 9.75
C ARG A 191 -5.15 -4.49 9.34
N LYS A 192 -5.39 -5.36 8.34
CA LYS A 192 -4.46 -6.32 7.74
C LYS A 192 -4.59 -6.24 6.21
N MET A 193 -3.64 -6.81 5.46
CA MET A 193 -3.81 -7.08 4.03
C MET A 193 -5.14 -7.80 3.78
N GLN A 194 -6.08 -7.17 3.06
CA GLN A 194 -7.44 -7.68 2.92
C GLN A 194 -7.45 -8.97 2.07
N ALA A 195 -6.69 -9.00 0.97
CA ALA A 195 -6.52 -10.18 0.12
C ALA A 195 -5.82 -11.38 0.81
N SER A 196 -5.34 -11.25 2.06
CA SER A 196 -4.78 -12.39 2.81
C SER A 196 -5.85 -13.39 3.28
N PHE A 197 -7.13 -13.02 3.26
CA PHE A 197 -8.27 -13.91 3.57
C PHE A 197 -8.84 -14.58 2.31
N SER A 198 -8.08 -14.57 1.20
CA SER A 198 -8.44 -14.77 -0.22
C SER A 198 -8.85 -13.49 -0.95
N TRP A 199 -8.85 -13.59 -2.27
CA TRP A 199 -9.46 -12.68 -3.23
C TRP A 199 -9.83 -13.46 -4.51
N ASP A 200 -10.50 -12.84 -5.48
CA ASP A 200 -10.90 -13.48 -6.76
C ASP A 200 -9.72 -13.88 -7.69
N TRP A 201 -8.49 -13.55 -7.29
CA TRP A 201 -7.22 -13.98 -7.89
C TRP A 201 -6.23 -14.59 -6.89
N GLY A 202 -6.58 -14.71 -5.59
CA GLY A 202 -5.60 -14.91 -4.51
C GLY A 202 -5.99 -15.95 -3.46
N PRO A 203 -5.10 -16.90 -3.09
CA PRO A 203 -5.38 -17.94 -2.09
C PRO A 203 -5.31 -17.42 -0.64
N ALA A 204 -6.06 -18.08 0.25
CA ALA A 204 -6.24 -17.62 1.63
C ALA A 204 -5.05 -17.97 2.55
N PHE A 205 -4.03 -17.11 2.63
CA PHE A 205 -2.97 -17.21 3.65
C PHE A 205 -3.00 -16.07 4.69
N PRO A 206 -3.88 -16.11 5.71
CA PRO A 206 -3.85 -15.19 6.86
C PRO A 206 -2.62 -15.43 7.75
N SER A 207 -1.45 -14.98 7.28
CA SER A 207 -0.19 -15.08 8.01
C SER A 207 -0.23 -14.29 9.33
N MET A 208 0.67 -14.66 10.24
CA MET A 208 1.00 -13.93 11.46
C MET A 208 2.51 -13.75 11.51
N GLY A 209 3.01 -12.64 12.07
CA GLY A 209 4.46 -12.45 12.15
C GLY A 209 4.94 -11.06 12.53
N LEU A 210 6.25 -10.97 12.71
CA LEU A 210 6.99 -9.72 12.83
C LEU A 210 7.49 -9.35 11.44
N TRP A 211 6.56 -8.98 10.56
CA TRP A 211 6.79 -8.80 9.11
C TRP A 211 7.71 -7.62 8.74
N LYS A 212 8.14 -6.82 9.74
CA LYS A 212 9.17 -5.77 9.64
C LYS A 212 10.06 -5.81 10.89
N SER A 213 11.23 -5.17 10.82
CA SER A 213 12.29 -5.21 11.85
C SER A 213 11.82 -4.87 13.28
N VAL A 214 12.54 -5.44 14.25
CA VAL A 214 12.37 -5.20 15.68
C VAL A 214 13.68 -4.73 16.30
N HIS A 215 13.65 -3.72 17.16
CA HIS A 215 14.85 -3.28 17.88
C HIS A 215 14.54 -2.60 19.21
N ILE A 216 15.51 -2.57 20.12
CA ILE A 216 15.55 -1.60 21.21
C ILE A 216 16.23 -0.34 20.69
N GLU A 217 15.60 0.81 20.84
CA GLU A 217 16.16 2.13 20.59
C GLU A 217 16.43 2.84 21.92
N ALA A 218 17.55 3.56 22.04
CA ALA A 218 17.82 4.37 23.22
C ALA A 218 18.55 5.68 22.93
N TYR A 219 18.06 6.75 23.54
CA TYR A 219 18.51 8.13 23.36
C TYR A 219 18.21 8.96 24.62
N THR A 220 18.84 10.14 24.73
CA THR A 220 18.66 11.04 25.89
C THR A 220 17.83 12.27 25.56
N THR A 221 18.13 12.99 24.47
CA THR A 221 17.53 14.32 24.24
C THR A 221 16.48 14.31 23.13
N ALA A 222 16.85 13.93 21.91
CA ALA A 222 15.94 13.83 20.78
C ALA A 222 16.49 12.91 19.68
N VAL A 223 15.61 12.48 18.77
CA VAL A 223 15.91 11.66 17.58
C VAL A 223 15.00 12.06 16.41
N LEU A 224 15.46 11.82 15.17
CA LEU A 224 14.67 12.04 13.96
C LEU A 224 13.78 10.83 13.68
N ARG A 225 12.55 11.09 13.23
CA ARG A 225 11.53 10.08 12.94
C ARG A 225 11.19 9.98 11.47
N ASN A 226 11.24 11.10 10.75
CA ASN A 226 11.03 11.15 9.30
C ASN A 226 11.44 12.52 8.71
N VAL A 227 11.59 12.60 7.39
CA VAL A 227 11.80 13.84 6.64
C VAL A 227 10.78 13.91 5.50
N GLY A 228 9.76 14.75 5.68
CA GLY A 228 8.84 15.12 4.62
C GLY A 228 9.44 16.20 3.72
N PHE A 229 9.14 16.16 2.43
CA PHE A 229 9.57 17.16 1.45
C PHE A 229 8.37 17.67 0.65
N THR A 230 8.27 18.98 0.47
CA THR A 230 7.25 19.59 -0.38
C THR A 230 7.85 20.80 -1.08
N ALA A 231 7.79 20.81 -2.41
CA ALA A 231 8.28 21.91 -3.24
C ALA A 231 7.17 22.42 -4.15
N ARG A 232 7.02 23.75 -4.24
CA ARG A 232 6.08 24.39 -5.17
C ARG A 232 6.69 25.64 -5.79
N PRO A 233 6.29 26.05 -7.02
CA PRO A 233 6.59 27.38 -7.53
C PRO A 233 6.06 28.45 -6.56
N ALA A 234 6.80 29.55 -6.38
CA ALA A 234 6.34 30.63 -5.51
C ALA A 234 5.04 31.26 -6.06
N ALA A 235 4.06 31.47 -5.19
CA ALA A 235 2.70 31.87 -5.58
C ALA A 235 2.62 33.26 -6.25
N ALA A 236 3.56 34.16 -5.94
CA ALA A 236 3.70 35.42 -6.65
C ALA A 236 4.45 35.20 -7.97
N ALA A 237 3.79 35.39 -9.12
CA ALA A 237 4.40 35.17 -10.44
C ALA A 237 5.66 36.02 -10.74
N THR A 238 5.90 37.08 -9.97
CA THR A 238 7.13 37.88 -9.99
C THR A 238 8.32 37.19 -9.32
N ALA A 239 8.08 36.29 -8.35
CA ALA A 239 9.09 35.54 -7.64
C ALA A 239 9.55 34.34 -8.47
N LYS A 240 10.66 34.49 -9.21
CA LYS A 240 11.24 33.45 -10.07
C LYS A 240 11.97 32.35 -9.27
N ARG A 241 11.26 31.72 -8.31
CA ARG A 241 11.81 30.70 -7.39
C ARG A 241 10.80 29.59 -7.12
N TRP A 242 11.30 28.50 -6.55
CA TRP A 242 10.52 27.52 -5.82
C TRP A 242 10.60 27.81 -4.31
N ASP A 243 9.46 27.69 -3.64
CA ASP A 243 9.35 27.62 -2.19
C ASP A 243 9.36 26.14 -1.79
N VAL A 244 10.30 25.74 -0.93
CA VAL A 244 10.46 24.36 -0.47
C VAL A 244 10.27 24.30 1.04
N ALA A 245 9.47 23.37 1.53
CA ALA A 245 9.35 23.02 2.93
C ALA A 245 9.97 21.62 3.14
N VAL A 246 10.92 21.53 4.07
CA VAL A 246 11.45 20.26 4.57
C VAL A 246 10.94 20.10 6.00
N ARG A 247 10.06 19.11 6.22
CA ARG A 247 9.44 18.83 7.52
C ARG A 247 10.24 17.75 8.23
N ALA A 248 11.07 18.16 9.19
CA ALA A 248 11.78 17.24 10.07
C ALA A 248 10.84 16.77 11.19
N TYR A 249 10.36 15.54 11.11
CA TYR A 249 9.63 14.90 12.20
C TYR A 249 10.64 14.34 13.22
N TRP A 250 10.42 14.60 14.50
CA TRP A 250 11.32 14.23 15.59
C TRP A 250 10.55 13.77 16.82
N GLU A 251 11.28 13.29 17.82
CA GLU A 251 10.76 12.99 19.15
C GLU A 251 11.78 13.37 20.22
N VAL A 252 11.31 13.85 21.38
CA VAL A 252 12.13 14.19 22.54
C VAL A 252 12.06 13.16 23.66
N GLY A 253 13.16 13.05 24.40
CA GLY A 253 13.28 12.17 25.58
C GLY A 253 13.00 12.86 26.91
N ALA A 254 12.72 14.16 26.87
CA ALA A 254 12.36 14.97 28.02
C ALA A 254 11.13 14.40 28.74
N ARG A 255 11.13 14.50 30.07
CA ARG A 255 10.05 13.98 30.93
C ARG A 255 8.94 15.04 31.07
N PRO A 256 7.68 14.64 31.33
CA PRO A 256 6.61 15.58 31.62
C PRO A 256 6.99 16.55 32.75
N GLY A 257 7.01 17.85 32.45
CA GLY A 257 7.44 18.91 33.38
C GLY A 257 8.89 19.38 33.24
N GLU A 258 9.72 18.70 32.44
CA GLU A 258 11.04 19.23 32.04
C GLU A 258 10.86 20.30 30.95
N SER A 259 11.81 21.25 30.86
CA SER A 259 11.79 22.25 29.79
C SER A 259 12.11 21.62 28.44
N PRO A 260 11.34 21.90 27.36
CA PRO A 260 11.57 21.28 26.06
C PRO A 260 12.97 21.63 25.52
N PRO A 261 13.75 20.64 25.04
CA PRO A 261 15.14 20.87 24.66
C PRO A 261 15.23 21.80 23.45
N ARG A 262 16.19 22.73 23.49
CA ARG A 262 16.52 23.57 22.34
C ARG A 262 17.36 22.76 21.37
N ALA A 263 17.23 23.05 20.07
CA ALA A 263 17.98 22.38 19.02
C ALA A 263 18.34 23.33 17.86
N LEU A 264 19.29 22.90 17.05
CA LEU A 264 19.56 23.41 15.71
C LEU A 264 19.28 22.28 14.71
N LEU A 265 18.43 22.56 13.73
CA LEU A 265 18.12 21.70 12.60
C LEU A 265 18.83 22.24 11.36
N SER A 266 19.90 21.57 10.97
CA SER A 266 20.64 21.87 9.74
C SER A 266 20.04 21.07 8.59
N VAL A 267 19.52 21.75 7.57
CA VAL A 267 19.03 21.11 6.34
C VAL A 267 19.95 21.47 5.20
N THR A 268 20.40 20.47 4.45
CA THR A 268 21.20 20.63 3.23
C THR A 268 20.51 19.88 2.08
N LEU A 269 20.25 20.60 0.98
CA LEU A 269 19.66 20.06 -0.23
C LEU A 269 20.73 20.00 -1.32
N THR A 270 21.08 18.80 -1.76
CA THR A 270 22.10 18.54 -2.79
C THR A 270 21.43 18.14 -4.10
N GLY A 271 21.82 18.76 -5.21
CA GLY A 271 21.27 18.51 -6.54
C GLY A 271 21.76 17.21 -7.19
N PRO A 272 21.13 16.78 -8.30
CA PRO A 272 21.54 15.61 -9.08
C PRO A 272 22.98 15.69 -9.62
N ASP A 273 23.56 16.90 -9.68
CA ASP A 273 24.94 17.16 -10.10
C ASP A 273 25.96 17.09 -8.95
N GLY A 274 25.53 16.62 -7.77
CA GLY A 274 26.35 16.47 -6.57
C GLY A 274 26.66 17.76 -5.81
N LYS A 275 26.10 18.92 -6.22
CA LYS A 275 26.38 20.22 -5.59
C LYS A 275 25.26 20.62 -4.62
N VAL A 276 25.63 21.29 -3.52
CA VAL A 276 24.64 21.89 -2.61
C VAL A 276 23.88 22.98 -3.35
N ALA A 277 22.57 22.80 -3.47
CA ALA A 277 21.64 23.71 -4.15
C ALA A 277 21.01 24.72 -3.18
N ALA A 278 20.77 24.31 -1.93
CA ALA A 278 20.36 25.17 -0.83
C ALA A 278 20.76 24.54 0.52
N SER A 279 20.91 25.36 1.57
CA SER A 279 21.10 24.89 2.95
C SER A 279 20.65 25.98 3.91
N GLU A 280 19.96 25.60 4.99
CA GLU A 280 19.53 26.53 6.06
C GLU A 280 19.68 25.87 7.44
N ASP A 281 19.93 26.69 8.47
CA ASP A 281 20.08 26.29 9.87
C ASP A 281 18.96 26.92 10.71
N VAL A 282 18.02 26.11 11.20
CA VAL A 282 16.86 26.58 11.98
C VAL A 282 17.02 26.24 13.46
N ALA A 283 17.06 27.27 14.31
CA ALA A 283 16.99 27.10 15.75
C ALA A 283 15.55 26.81 16.19
N ALA A 284 15.35 25.70 16.90
CA ALA A 284 14.05 25.20 17.33
C ALA A 284 14.01 24.95 18.85
N THR A 285 12.80 24.89 19.40
CA THR A 285 12.51 24.36 20.73
C THR A 285 11.59 23.16 20.54
N LEU A 286 12.05 21.97 20.93
CA LEU A 286 11.38 20.71 20.60
C LEU A 286 10.27 20.42 21.63
N SER A 287 9.12 21.08 21.46
CA SER A 287 7.92 20.87 22.29
C SER A 287 6.95 19.94 21.56
N GLY A 288 6.93 18.67 21.95
CA GLY A 288 6.08 17.64 21.32
C GLY A 288 4.65 17.55 21.88
N ASP A 289 3.95 16.50 21.45
CA ASP A 289 2.73 15.97 22.05
C ASP A 289 2.99 15.24 23.39
N ALA A 290 1.99 14.52 23.93
CA ALA A 290 2.10 13.83 25.22
C ALA A 290 3.11 12.66 25.18
N GLU A 291 3.31 12.08 23.99
CA GLU A 291 4.26 11.03 23.68
C GLU A 291 5.67 11.59 23.39
N GLY A 292 5.80 12.92 23.26
CA GLY A 292 7.04 13.65 22.98
C GLY A 292 7.37 13.78 21.49
N ALA A 293 6.48 13.38 20.59
CA ALA A 293 6.66 13.48 19.15
C ALA A 293 6.28 14.87 18.63
N GLY A 294 6.89 15.29 17.52
CA GLY A 294 6.63 16.60 16.92
C GLY A 294 7.29 16.76 15.56
N PHE A 295 7.24 17.99 15.04
CA PHE A 295 7.91 18.34 13.79
C PHE A 295 8.41 19.78 13.79
N THR A 296 9.32 20.07 12.87
CA THR A 296 9.77 21.43 12.56
C THR A 296 9.88 21.58 11.05
N ASP A 297 9.27 22.65 10.52
CA ASP A 297 9.37 23.01 9.11
C ASP A 297 10.58 23.92 8.87
N VAL A 298 11.42 23.55 7.91
CA VAL A 298 12.55 24.34 7.43
C VAL A 298 12.26 24.79 6.00
N ALA A 299 12.21 26.10 5.78
CA ALA A 299 11.95 26.68 4.47
C ALA A 299 13.26 26.88 3.70
N LEU A 300 13.34 26.40 2.46
CA LEU A 300 14.42 26.67 1.51
C LEU A 300 13.87 27.39 0.28
N PHE A 301 14.71 28.20 -0.38
CA PHE A 301 14.33 28.95 -1.58
C PHE A 301 15.33 28.71 -2.71
N LEU A 302 14.87 28.17 -3.85
CA LEU A 302 15.71 27.88 -5.00
C LEU A 302 15.28 28.70 -6.22
N PRO A 303 16.19 29.40 -6.93
CA PRO A 303 15.86 30.06 -8.20
C PRO A 303 15.29 29.08 -9.23
N LYS A 304 14.28 29.51 -10.01
CA LYS A 304 13.58 28.61 -10.97
C LYS A 304 14.51 28.08 -12.07
N ASP A 305 15.58 28.80 -12.40
CA ASP A 305 16.65 28.41 -13.33
C ASP A 305 17.75 27.51 -12.69
N LYS A 306 17.55 27.08 -11.44
CA LYS A 306 18.42 26.14 -10.71
C LYS A 306 17.70 24.85 -10.29
N VAL A 307 16.38 24.77 -10.52
CA VAL A 307 15.57 23.57 -10.27
C VAL A 307 15.49 22.73 -11.53
N GLN A 308 15.91 21.47 -11.42
CA GLN A 308 15.65 20.42 -12.40
C GLN A 308 14.38 19.68 -11.94
N MET A 309 13.33 19.68 -12.77
CA MET A 309 12.05 19.07 -12.40
C MET A 309 12.03 17.56 -12.69
N TRP A 310 11.44 16.79 -11.78
CA TRP A 310 11.14 15.37 -11.97
C TRP A 310 9.95 15.20 -12.92
N TRP A 311 10.05 14.22 -13.82
CA TRP A 311 9.00 13.90 -14.80
C TRP A 311 8.65 12.40 -14.79
N PRO A 312 7.39 12.05 -15.12
CA PRO A 312 7.01 10.68 -15.42
C PRO A 312 7.76 10.08 -16.61
N SER A 313 7.79 8.75 -16.67
CA SER A 313 8.33 7.97 -17.78
C SER A 313 7.72 8.40 -19.12
N GLY A 314 8.57 8.67 -20.11
CA GLY A 314 8.18 9.21 -21.42
C GLY A 314 8.01 10.74 -21.50
N TYR A 315 7.93 11.46 -20.37
CA TYR A 315 7.72 12.92 -20.35
C TYR A 315 8.98 13.73 -20.01
N GLY A 316 10.03 13.08 -19.48
CA GLY A 316 11.32 13.73 -19.21
C GLY A 316 12.27 12.84 -18.42
N ALA A 317 13.26 13.48 -17.79
CA ALA A 317 14.19 12.83 -16.87
C ALA A 317 13.66 12.83 -15.42
N GLN A 318 14.32 12.05 -14.56
CA GLN A 318 13.97 11.85 -13.14
C GLN A 318 15.04 12.44 -12.19
N PRO A 319 15.37 13.75 -12.22
CA PRO A 319 16.33 14.36 -11.31
C PRO A 319 15.84 14.29 -9.85
N LEU A 320 16.52 13.48 -9.03
CA LEU A 320 16.32 13.40 -7.60
C LEU A 320 17.39 14.22 -6.85
N TYR A 321 16.93 14.99 -5.88
CA TYR A 321 17.74 15.77 -4.96
C TYR A 321 17.90 14.99 -3.65
N THR A 322 19.09 15.04 -3.06
CA THR A 322 19.35 14.47 -1.74
C THR A 322 19.04 15.51 -0.67
N VAL A 323 18.06 15.23 0.17
CA VAL A 323 17.70 16.03 1.35
C VAL A 323 18.42 15.43 2.55
N HIS A 324 19.35 16.16 3.14
CA HIS A 324 20.03 15.79 4.38
C HIS A 324 19.56 16.69 5.52
N VAL A 325 19.18 16.08 6.64
CA VAL A 325 18.71 16.76 7.86
C VAL A 325 19.53 16.28 9.04
N ALA A 326 20.17 17.19 9.76
CA ALA A 326 20.99 16.91 10.94
C ALA A 326 20.43 17.65 12.16
N LEU A 327 20.27 16.93 13.27
CA LEU A 327 19.67 17.41 14.52
C LEU A 327 20.73 17.55 15.62
N ARG A 328 20.95 18.79 16.09
CA ARG A 328 21.86 19.12 17.19
C ARG A 328 21.07 19.65 18.37
N ALA A 329 20.92 18.89 19.44
CA ALA A 329 20.25 19.35 20.65
C ALA A 329 21.22 20.11 21.59
N PHE A 330 20.67 20.88 22.53
CA PHE A 330 21.41 21.58 23.58
C PHE A 330 20.81 21.22 24.94
N THR A 331 21.59 20.58 25.81
CA THR A 331 21.11 20.10 27.13
C THR A 331 21.30 21.10 28.26
N ASN A 332 22.35 21.93 28.23
CA ASN A 332 22.65 22.96 29.23
C ASN A 332 23.03 24.28 28.54
N TRP A 333 22.19 25.31 28.66
CA TRP A 333 22.50 26.63 28.10
C TRP A 333 23.45 27.41 29.03
N GLY A 334 24.53 27.96 28.49
CA GLY A 334 25.49 28.80 29.23
C GLY A 334 26.73 28.09 29.82
N GLN A 335 26.94 26.80 29.57
CA GLN A 335 28.22 26.11 29.88
C GLN A 335 28.94 25.52 28.65
N SER A 336 28.24 25.28 27.55
CA SER A 336 28.86 24.99 26.25
C SER A 336 27.97 25.40 25.07
N ASP A 337 28.46 26.28 24.20
CA ASP A 337 27.76 26.69 22.96
C ASP A 337 27.78 25.61 21.86
N ARG A 338 28.29 24.40 22.17
CA ARG A 338 28.40 23.28 21.24
C ARG A 338 27.29 22.28 21.50
N GLY A 339 26.26 22.32 20.66
CA GLY A 339 25.36 21.19 20.44
C GLY A 339 26.07 20.16 19.56
N ASP A 340 26.38 19.01 20.15
CA ASP A 340 26.85 17.82 19.40
C ASP A 340 25.81 17.37 18.37
N LEU A 341 26.21 16.51 17.44
CA LEU A 341 25.26 15.89 16.52
C LEU A 341 24.56 14.73 17.24
N TRP A 342 23.25 14.83 17.46
CA TRP A 342 22.47 13.78 18.11
C TRP A 342 22.01 12.72 17.14
N ASP A 343 21.46 13.15 15.99
CA ASP A 343 20.91 12.25 14.98
C ASP A 343 20.89 12.93 13.60
N GLN A 344 20.77 12.14 12.54
CA GLN A 344 20.73 12.62 11.16
C GLN A 344 19.97 11.67 10.22
N MET A 345 19.25 12.23 9.26
CA MET A 345 18.50 11.49 8.25
C MET A 345 18.82 12.04 6.85
N THR A 346 18.94 11.16 5.88
CA THR A 346 19.18 11.51 4.47
C THR A 346 18.16 10.76 3.61
N VAL A 347 17.43 11.48 2.76
CA VAL A 347 16.41 10.94 1.85
C VAL A 347 16.57 11.52 0.45
N LYS A 348 16.01 10.85 -0.57
CA LYS A 348 15.81 11.42 -1.91
C LYS A 348 14.41 12.05 -2.02
N SER A 349 14.27 13.07 -2.87
CA SER A 349 12.98 13.59 -3.35
C SER A 349 13.15 14.35 -4.68
N GLY A 350 12.07 14.70 -5.36
CA GLY A 350 12.07 15.37 -6.67
C GLY A 350 11.17 16.61 -6.72
N PHE A 351 11.57 17.61 -7.51
CA PHE A 351 10.77 18.82 -7.72
C PHE A 351 9.72 18.60 -8.80
N ARG A 352 8.43 18.61 -8.47
CA ARG A 352 7.34 18.63 -9.46
C ARG A 352 6.09 19.33 -8.93
N THR A 353 5.21 19.78 -9.84
CA THR A 353 3.79 20.02 -9.50
C THR A 353 2.95 18.84 -9.96
N VAL A 354 1.83 18.59 -9.27
CA VAL A 354 0.79 17.66 -9.70
C VAL A 354 -0.58 18.25 -9.41
N GLU A 355 -1.49 18.13 -10.35
CA GLU A 355 -2.90 18.51 -10.25
C GLU A 355 -3.73 17.32 -10.78
N LEU A 356 -4.84 17.00 -10.10
CA LEU A 356 -5.89 16.12 -10.65
C LEU A 356 -7.00 17.03 -11.17
N VAL A 357 -7.10 17.14 -12.49
CA VAL A 357 -7.84 18.20 -13.17
C VAL A 357 -9.28 17.79 -13.43
N GLN A 358 -10.21 18.52 -12.82
CA GLN A 358 -11.66 18.30 -12.87
C GLN A 358 -12.36 19.60 -13.27
N GLU A 359 -12.09 20.03 -14.50
CA GLU A 359 -12.62 21.24 -15.14
C GLU A 359 -13.82 20.84 -16.05
N PRO A 360 -14.82 21.70 -16.31
CA PRO A 360 -15.90 21.36 -17.25
C PRO A 360 -15.37 21.00 -18.64
N VAL A 361 -15.83 19.88 -19.20
CA VAL A 361 -15.42 19.44 -20.56
C VAL A 361 -15.85 20.47 -21.63
N ASP A 362 -16.93 21.21 -21.36
CA ASP A 362 -17.47 22.26 -22.20
C ASP A 362 -18.24 23.25 -21.31
N GLU A 363 -17.68 24.45 -21.11
CA GLU A 363 -18.28 25.53 -20.30
C GLU A 363 -19.66 25.99 -20.78
N ALA A 364 -20.00 25.76 -22.07
CA ALA A 364 -21.33 26.06 -22.61
C ALA A 364 -22.32 24.88 -22.43
N HIS A 365 -21.83 23.69 -22.08
CA HIS A 365 -22.62 22.46 -22.01
C HIS A 365 -22.22 21.61 -20.78
N LEU A 366 -22.37 22.17 -19.57
CA LEU A 366 -21.99 21.53 -18.30
C LEU A 366 -22.56 20.11 -18.10
N ALA A 367 -23.67 19.76 -18.76
CA ALA A 367 -24.23 18.41 -18.79
C ALA A 367 -23.31 17.34 -19.43
N LYS A 368 -22.19 17.73 -20.06
CA LYS A 368 -21.10 16.83 -20.51
C LYS A 368 -20.15 16.42 -19.37
N GLY A 369 -20.35 16.96 -18.16
CA GLY A 369 -19.57 16.65 -16.96
C GLY A 369 -18.17 17.26 -16.95
N LEU A 370 -17.29 16.66 -16.15
CA LEU A 370 -15.95 17.15 -15.86
C LEU A 370 -14.87 16.31 -16.54
N THR A 371 -13.68 16.89 -16.72
CA THR A 371 -12.46 16.14 -17.05
C THR A 371 -12.02 15.30 -15.85
N TYR A 372 -11.14 14.32 -16.08
CA TYR A 372 -10.39 13.67 -15.01
C TYR A 372 -9.02 13.22 -15.54
N TYR A 373 -7.97 13.97 -15.26
CA TYR A 373 -6.61 13.63 -15.71
C TYR A 373 -5.54 14.27 -14.84
N PHE A 374 -4.33 13.72 -14.89
CA PHE A 374 -3.17 14.27 -14.18
C PHE A 374 -2.48 15.34 -15.02
N ARG A 375 -2.27 16.52 -14.43
CA ARG A 375 -1.42 17.58 -14.99
C ARG A 375 -0.14 17.68 -14.15
N VAL A 376 0.99 17.25 -14.72
CA VAL A 376 2.30 17.21 -14.04
C VAL A 376 3.19 18.29 -14.63
N ASN A 377 3.77 19.14 -13.78
CA ASN A 377 4.59 20.29 -14.20
C ASN A 377 3.91 21.24 -15.21
N GLY A 378 2.57 21.28 -15.22
CA GLY A 378 1.76 22.06 -16.17
C GLY A 378 1.45 21.35 -17.50
N VAL A 379 1.86 20.10 -17.69
CA VAL A 379 1.57 19.29 -18.89
C VAL A 379 0.52 18.22 -18.55
N ALA A 380 -0.49 18.05 -19.39
CA ALA A 380 -1.43 16.94 -19.27
C ALA A 380 -0.71 15.61 -19.55
N VAL A 381 -0.80 14.66 -18.62
CA VAL A 381 -0.16 13.34 -18.71
C VAL A 381 -1.26 12.30 -18.83
N PHE A 382 -1.33 11.65 -19.99
CA PHE A 382 -2.13 10.43 -20.14
C PHE A 382 -1.45 9.30 -19.34
N ALA A 383 -2.18 8.73 -18.38
CA ALA A 383 -1.71 7.62 -17.56
C ALA A 383 -1.71 6.33 -18.38
N LYS A 384 -0.65 5.53 -18.23
CA LYS A 384 -0.49 4.22 -18.86
C LYS A 384 0.13 3.29 -17.82
N GLY A 385 -0.53 2.19 -17.51
CA GLY A 385 -0.17 1.41 -16.32
C GLY A 385 -1.05 0.20 -16.12
N SER A 386 -0.94 -0.36 -14.93
CA SER A 386 -1.79 -1.41 -14.39
C SER A 386 -1.94 -1.23 -12.88
N ASN A 387 -2.81 -2.05 -12.27
CA ASN A 387 -2.91 -2.16 -10.83
C ASN A 387 -1.79 -3.08 -10.29
N TRP A 388 -1.29 -2.75 -9.10
CA TRP A 388 -0.26 -3.48 -8.35
C TRP A 388 -0.90 -4.10 -7.11
N ILE A 389 -0.91 -5.43 -7.11
CA ILE A 389 -1.27 -6.28 -5.96
C ILE A 389 0.01 -6.76 -5.26
N PRO A 390 -0.05 -7.24 -4.00
CA PRO A 390 1.15 -7.70 -3.29
C PRO A 390 1.89 -8.81 -4.05
N ALA A 391 3.18 -8.62 -4.31
CA ALA A 391 3.99 -9.54 -5.11
C ALA A 391 4.22 -10.94 -4.48
N HIS A 392 3.72 -11.17 -3.26
CA HIS A 392 3.75 -12.46 -2.58
C HIS A 392 2.67 -12.53 -1.47
N VAL A 393 2.05 -13.71 -1.26
CA VAL A 393 0.98 -13.89 -0.24
C VAL A 393 1.46 -13.77 1.21
N LEU A 394 2.76 -13.99 1.44
CA LEU A 394 3.43 -13.71 2.71
C LEU A 394 4.06 -12.30 2.66
N PRO A 395 3.56 -11.32 3.45
CA PRO A 395 3.98 -9.91 3.37
C PRO A 395 5.47 -9.66 3.70
N GLU A 396 6.10 -10.56 4.46
CA GLU A 396 7.53 -10.53 4.77
C GLU A 396 8.43 -10.78 3.54
N LEU A 397 7.92 -11.43 2.48
CA LEU A 397 8.66 -11.72 1.25
C LEU A 397 8.30 -10.79 0.07
N GLY A 398 7.15 -10.08 0.13
CA GLY A 398 6.71 -9.20 -0.98
C GLY A 398 7.66 -8.04 -1.29
N GLY A 399 8.54 -7.68 -0.36
CA GLY A 399 9.57 -6.65 -0.54
C GLY A 399 10.92 -7.14 -1.07
N ASP A 400 10.99 -8.34 -1.69
CA ASP A 400 12.25 -8.86 -2.23
C ASP A 400 12.84 -7.95 -3.32
N PRO A 401 14.13 -7.54 -3.23
CA PRO A 401 14.73 -6.63 -4.20
C PRO A 401 14.86 -7.18 -5.63
N GLY A 402 14.94 -8.51 -5.80
CA GLY A 402 14.95 -9.15 -7.12
C GLY A 402 13.58 -9.08 -7.77
N VAL A 403 12.53 -9.46 -7.04
CA VAL A 403 11.14 -9.44 -7.51
C VAL A 403 10.66 -8.01 -7.77
N VAL A 404 10.73 -7.12 -6.78
CA VAL A 404 10.28 -5.72 -6.91
C VAL A 404 11.08 -4.98 -7.97
N GLY A 405 12.40 -5.21 -8.03
CA GLY A 405 13.26 -4.66 -9.07
C GLY A 405 12.86 -5.13 -10.47
N HIS A 406 12.68 -6.44 -10.66
CA HIS A 406 12.28 -7.00 -11.95
C HIS A 406 10.92 -6.45 -12.42
N LEU A 407 9.89 -6.47 -11.57
CA LEU A 407 8.54 -6.05 -11.94
C LEU A 407 8.46 -4.55 -12.31
N LEU A 408 9.13 -3.68 -11.55
CA LEU A 408 9.15 -2.24 -11.86
C LEU A 408 9.98 -1.92 -13.12
N HIS A 409 11.05 -2.66 -13.39
CA HIS A 409 11.76 -2.56 -14.67
C HIS A 409 10.90 -3.03 -15.84
N SER A 410 10.20 -4.16 -15.71
CA SER A 410 9.25 -4.67 -16.72
C SER A 410 8.13 -3.68 -17.02
N ALA A 411 7.57 -3.01 -15.99
CA ALA A 411 6.57 -1.95 -16.18
C ALA A 411 7.13 -0.76 -17.01
N LYS A 412 8.37 -0.33 -16.73
CA LYS A 412 9.04 0.71 -17.51
C LYS A 412 9.30 0.28 -18.96
N GLU A 413 9.72 -0.96 -19.19
CA GLU A 413 9.97 -1.53 -20.52
C GLU A 413 8.67 -1.72 -21.32
N ALA A 414 7.55 -2.01 -20.65
CA ALA A 414 6.19 -1.95 -21.21
C ALA A 414 5.70 -0.52 -21.49
N ASN A 415 6.56 0.50 -21.35
CA ASN A 415 6.25 1.92 -21.55
C ASN A 415 5.15 2.46 -20.60
N MET A 416 4.95 1.85 -19.43
CA MET A 416 4.09 2.40 -18.39
C MET A 416 4.70 3.67 -17.79
N ASN A 417 3.84 4.55 -17.29
CA ASN A 417 4.18 5.75 -16.55
C ASN A 417 3.39 5.90 -15.24
N MET A 418 2.47 4.97 -14.94
CA MET A 418 1.72 4.88 -13.69
C MET A 418 1.63 3.42 -13.25
N LEU A 419 1.56 3.19 -11.94
CA LEU A 419 1.02 1.99 -11.31
C LEU A 419 0.08 2.41 -10.17
N ARG A 420 -0.96 1.64 -9.91
CA ARG A 420 -1.85 1.86 -8.76
C ARG A 420 -1.61 0.80 -7.68
N VAL A 421 -1.14 1.20 -6.51
CA VAL A 421 -1.00 0.30 -5.35
C VAL A 421 -2.39 0.13 -4.75
N TRP A 422 -3.01 -1.02 -5.02
CA TRP A 422 -4.43 -1.29 -4.83
C TRP A 422 -4.83 -1.59 -3.36
N GLY A 423 -6.00 -1.11 -2.96
CA GLY A 423 -6.44 -0.99 -1.57
C GLY A 423 -6.58 -2.28 -0.75
N GLY A 424 -6.73 -3.47 -1.37
CA GLY A 424 -6.78 -4.71 -0.59
C GLY A 424 -5.40 -5.31 -0.29
N GLY A 425 -4.32 -4.70 -0.78
CA GLY A 425 -2.95 -5.17 -0.68
C GLY A 425 -2.22 -4.73 0.59
N VAL A 426 -1.03 -4.14 0.42
CA VAL A 426 -0.23 -3.55 1.50
C VAL A 426 0.34 -2.19 1.06
N TYR A 427 0.58 -1.27 2.00
CA TYR A 427 1.47 -0.14 1.73
C TYR A 427 2.88 -0.71 1.50
N GLU A 428 3.41 -0.49 0.29
CA GLU A 428 4.58 -1.22 -0.21
C GLU A 428 5.88 -0.96 0.56
N SER A 429 6.91 -1.76 0.25
CA SER A 429 8.29 -1.56 0.69
C SER A 429 8.83 -0.17 0.32
N ASP A 430 9.75 0.39 1.12
CA ASP A 430 10.39 1.67 0.77
C ASP A 430 11.14 1.59 -0.57
N LEU A 431 11.68 0.40 -0.90
CA LEU A 431 12.35 0.12 -2.17
C LEU A 431 11.43 0.31 -3.39
N PHE A 432 10.15 -0.08 -3.30
CA PHE A 432 9.17 0.11 -4.38
C PHE A 432 9.05 1.59 -4.77
N TYR A 433 8.87 2.49 -3.80
CA TYR A 433 8.72 3.93 -4.07
C TYR A 433 10.05 4.59 -4.48
N GLU A 434 11.18 4.14 -3.94
CA GLU A 434 12.50 4.64 -4.37
C GLU A 434 12.84 4.21 -5.81
N LEU A 435 12.44 3.01 -6.23
CA LEU A 435 12.51 2.58 -7.63
C LEU A 435 11.49 3.31 -8.50
N ALA A 436 10.25 3.53 -8.05
CA ALA A 436 9.25 4.28 -8.79
C ALA A 436 9.71 5.73 -9.06
N ASP A 437 10.31 6.38 -8.06
CA ASP A 437 10.94 7.70 -8.19
C ASP A 437 12.08 7.71 -9.22
N GLU A 438 12.98 6.72 -9.20
CA GLU A 438 14.12 6.64 -10.13
C GLU A 438 13.72 6.23 -11.56
N LEU A 439 12.69 5.39 -11.68
CA LEU A 439 12.18 4.91 -12.96
C LEU A 439 11.21 5.90 -13.63
N GLY A 440 10.61 6.81 -12.87
CA GLY A 440 9.62 7.78 -13.38
C GLY A 440 8.21 7.20 -13.39
N ILE A 441 7.93 6.17 -12.59
CA ILE A 441 6.62 5.56 -12.48
C ILE A 441 5.83 6.39 -11.46
N MET A 442 4.71 6.97 -11.88
CA MET A 442 3.75 7.59 -10.99
C MET A 442 3.04 6.53 -10.17
N VAL A 443 2.75 6.81 -8.91
CA VAL A 443 2.02 5.92 -8.01
C VAL A 443 0.70 6.58 -7.64
N TRP A 444 -0.39 5.92 -7.99
CA TRP A 444 -1.68 6.08 -7.35
C TRP A 444 -1.67 5.23 -6.09
N GLN A 445 -1.85 5.84 -4.92
CA GLN A 445 -1.76 5.15 -3.63
C GLN A 445 -3.13 5.05 -2.97
N ASP A 446 -3.76 3.87 -3.03
CA ASP A 446 -4.92 3.61 -2.19
C ASP A 446 -4.50 3.55 -0.71
N LEU A 447 -5.40 3.93 0.19
CA LEU A 447 -5.37 3.45 1.58
C LEU A 447 -5.88 2.01 1.62
N MET A 448 -5.46 1.24 2.62
CA MET A 448 -5.63 -0.23 2.59
C MET A 448 -7.06 -0.69 2.96
N PHE A 449 -8.04 -0.33 2.14
CA PHE A 449 -9.47 -0.69 2.22
C PHE A 449 -9.97 -1.06 0.82
N ALA A 450 -10.72 -2.16 0.68
CA ALA A 450 -11.23 -2.62 -0.61
C ALA A 450 -12.49 -3.47 -0.46
N CYS A 451 -13.48 -3.23 -1.34
CA CYS A 451 -14.67 -4.05 -1.58
C CYS A 451 -15.34 -4.57 -0.29
N ALA A 452 -15.56 -3.66 0.66
CA ALA A 452 -16.19 -3.92 1.93
C ALA A 452 -16.70 -2.63 2.59
N MET A 453 -17.77 -2.74 3.36
CA MET A 453 -18.07 -1.79 4.43
C MET A 453 -17.12 -2.06 5.61
N TYR A 454 -16.83 -1.03 6.40
CA TYR A 454 -15.87 -1.10 7.51
C TYR A 454 -16.45 -0.50 8.80
N PRO A 455 -16.11 -1.05 9.98
CA PRO A 455 -16.67 -0.58 11.25
C PRO A 455 -16.05 0.75 11.68
N VAL A 456 -16.89 1.71 12.11
CA VAL A 456 -16.43 3.06 12.54
C VAL A 456 -16.35 3.24 14.06
N GLY A 457 -16.30 2.14 14.81
CA GLY A 457 -16.09 2.17 16.26
C GLY A 457 -14.81 2.91 16.63
N SER A 458 -14.84 3.71 17.71
CA SER A 458 -13.77 4.70 17.99
C SER A 458 -12.36 4.12 18.13
N ALA A 459 -12.21 2.84 18.52
CA ALA A 459 -10.92 2.14 18.54
C ALA A 459 -10.36 1.92 17.12
N PHE A 460 -11.19 1.44 16.20
CA PHE A 460 -10.83 1.24 14.80
C PHE A 460 -10.42 2.56 14.15
N LEU A 461 -11.23 3.62 14.30
CA LEU A 461 -10.89 4.95 13.75
C LEU A 461 -9.58 5.53 14.30
N ARG A 462 -9.24 5.30 15.58
CA ARG A 462 -7.92 5.71 16.14
C ARG A 462 -6.76 4.90 15.55
N SER A 463 -6.95 3.60 15.32
CA SER A 463 -5.96 2.76 14.64
C SER A 463 -5.76 3.21 13.18
N VAL A 464 -6.85 3.60 12.49
CA VAL A 464 -6.81 4.15 11.12
C VAL A 464 -6.16 5.54 11.05
N ASP A 465 -6.47 6.49 11.94
CA ASP A 465 -5.77 7.78 11.98
C ASP A 465 -4.25 7.59 12.20
N THR A 466 -3.87 6.68 13.10
CA THR A 466 -2.48 6.32 13.36
C THR A 466 -1.79 5.73 12.12
N GLU A 467 -2.45 4.80 11.43
CA GLU A 467 -2.01 4.20 10.16
C GLU A 467 -1.80 5.26 9.08
N VAL A 468 -2.84 6.03 8.79
CA VAL A 468 -2.85 7.01 7.70
C VAL A 468 -1.81 8.10 7.94
N ARG A 469 -1.62 8.58 9.18
CA ARG A 469 -0.52 9.50 9.51
C ARG A 469 0.85 8.87 9.33
N GLN A 470 1.08 7.65 9.83
CA GLN A 470 2.39 7.01 9.72
C GLN A 470 2.77 6.73 8.25
N GLN A 471 1.83 6.27 7.44
CA GLN A 471 2.05 6.00 6.02
C GLN A 471 2.15 7.28 5.19
N TYR A 472 1.31 8.30 5.42
CA TYR A 472 1.47 9.59 4.75
C TYR A 472 2.82 10.23 5.06
N ARG A 473 3.24 10.23 6.33
CA ARG A 473 4.57 10.72 6.72
C ARG A 473 5.69 9.95 6.00
N ARG A 474 5.58 8.62 5.86
CA ARG A 474 6.56 7.78 5.14
C ARG A 474 6.63 8.12 3.65
N LEU A 475 5.49 8.29 3.01
CA LEU A 475 5.37 8.32 1.55
C LEU A 475 5.35 9.72 0.94
N ASN A 476 5.04 10.79 1.69
CA ASN A 476 4.90 12.14 1.13
C ASN A 476 6.18 12.77 0.55
N ARG A 477 7.37 12.19 0.80
CA ARG A 477 8.63 12.61 0.19
C ARG A 477 8.80 12.15 -1.27
N HIS A 478 8.03 11.17 -1.73
CA HIS A 478 8.26 10.49 -3.00
C HIS A 478 7.58 11.22 -4.18
N PRO A 479 8.32 11.78 -5.16
CA PRO A 479 7.73 12.40 -6.35
C PRO A 479 6.91 11.42 -7.21
N SER A 480 7.08 10.10 -7.07
CA SER A 480 6.18 9.11 -7.67
C SER A 480 4.73 9.24 -7.19
N VAL A 481 4.45 9.47 -5.90
CA VAL A 481 3.08 9.43 -5.32
C VAL A 481 2.25 10.65 -5.74
N VAL A 482 1.43 10.50 -6.79
CA VAL A 482 0.68 11.58 -7.47
C VAL A 482 -0.76 11.74 -7.00
N VAL A 483 -1.35 10.73 -6.38
CA VAL A 483 -2.68 10.77 -5.76
C VAL A 483 -2.73 9.81 -4.57
N TRP A 484 -3.53 10.17 -3.57
CA TRP A 484 -4.00 9.24 -2.55
C TRP A 484 -5.49 8.93 -2.81
N ALA A 485 -5.90 7.67 -2.69
CA ALA A 485 -7.32 7.28 -2.78
C ALA A 485 -7.81 6.69 -1.46
N GLY A 486 -9.04 7.00 -1.06
CA GLY A 486 -9.59 6.56 0.23
C GLY A 486 -9.80 5.05 0.36
N ASN A 487 -10.10 4.36 -0.74
CA ASN A 487 -10.35 2.92 -0.83
C ASN A 487 -10.44 2.46 -2.30
N ASN A 488 -10.48 1.14 -2.50
CA ASN A 488 -11.04 0.49 -3.69
C ASN A 488 -12.55 0.25 -3.53
N GLU A 489 -13.33 0.67 -4.51
CA GLU A 489 -14.73 0.33 -4.83
C GLU A 489 -15.80 0.57 -3.77
N ASN A 490 -15.50 1.12 -2.60
CA ASN A 490 -16.50 1.18 -1.51
C ASN A 490 -17.60 2.23 -1.75
N GLU A 491 -17.40 3.21 -2.64
CA GLU A 491 -18.49 4.07 -3.13
C GLU A 491 -19.45 3.28 -4.04
N ALA A 492 -18.87 2.53 -4.98
CA ALA A 492 -19.59 1.69 -5.94
C ALA A 492 -20.34 0.55 -5.26
N ALA A 493 -19.71 -0.17 -4.33
CA ALA A 493 -20.32 -1.26 -3.58
C ALA A 493 -21.49 -0.80 -2.70
N LEU A 494 -21.38 0.38 -2.09
CA LEU A 494 -22.44 0.97 -1.29
C LEU A 494 -23.64 1.38 -2.15
N ARG A 495 -23.39 2.08 -3.28
CA ARG A 495 -24.46 2.54 -4.18
C ARG A 495 -25.09 1.39 -4.98
N GLY A 496 -24.30 0.47 -5.50
CA GLY A 496 -24.68 -0.63 -6.38
C GLY A 496 -25.30 -1.85 -5.68
N ASP A 497 -25.63 -1.76 -4.40
CA ASP A 497 -26.27 -2.81 -3.59
C ASP A 497 -25.50 -4.14 -3.49
N TRP A 498 -24.17 -4.14 -3.68
CA TRP A 498 -23.34 -5.35 -3.75
C TRP A 498 -23.53 -6.31 -2.57
N TYR A 499 -23.91 -5.79 -1.40
CA TYR A 499 -24.14 -6.56 -0.18
C TYR A 499 -25.50 -6.29 0.48
N HIS A 500 -26.53 -5.96 -0.33
CA HIS A 500 -27.86 -5.58 0.14
C HIS A 500 -27.85 -4.35 1.09
N THR A 501 -27.01 -3.38 0.74
CA THR A 501 -26.80 -2.11 1.47
C THR A 501 -27.99 -1.15 1.36
N GLN A 502 -28.81 -1.24 0.31
CA GLN A 502 -29.99 -0.38 0.03
C GLN A 502 -31.19 -0.66 0.96
N GLY A 503 -31.05 -1.55 1.95
CA GLY A 503 -32.03 -1.77 3.00
C GLY A 503 -32.09 -0.64 4.06
N PRO A 504 -32.75 -0.86 5.20
CA PRO A 504 -32.91 0.13 6.29
C PRO A 504 -31.60 0.67 6.90
N LEU A 505 -30.45 0.10 6.52
CA LEU A 505 -29.11 0.49 6.98
C LEU A 505 -28.33 1.34 5.97
N PHE A 506 -28.87 1.63 4.77
CA PHE A 506 -28.18 2.42 3.74
C PHE A 506 -27.60 3.74 4.28
N GLU A 507 -28.46 4.52 4.96
CA GLU A 507 -28.11 5.77 5.63
C GLU A 507 -27.06 5.61 6.73
N GLN A 508 -26.97 4.44 7.37
CA GLN A 508 -25.92 4.12 8.34
C GLN A 508 -24.59 3.86 7.63
N TYR A 509 -24.59 3.01 6.61
CA TYR A 509 -23.38 2.71 5.82
C TYR A 509 -22.83 3.95 5.10
N HIS A 510 -23.69 4.86 4.62
CA HIS A 510 -23.25 6.14 4.03
C HIS A 510 -22.60 7.07 5.07
N ARG A 511 -23.20 7.20 6.27
CA ARG A 511 -22.54 7.92 7.38
C ARG A 511 -21.20 7.29 7.74
N ASP A 512 -21.12 5.97 7.79
CA ASP A 512 -19.89 5.24 8.15
C ASP A 512 -18.79 5.40 7.09
N TYR A 513 -19.16 5.33 5.81
CA TYR A 513 -18.29 5.63 4.67
C TYR A 513 -17.68 7.04 4.79
N VAL A 514 -18.52 8.07 5.00
CA VAL A 514 -18.05 9.46 5.19
C VAL A 514 -17.19 9.58 6.45
N LYS A 515 -17.59 8.92 7.56
CA LYS A 515 -16.88 8.93 8.84
C LYS A 515 -15.47 8.35 8.73
N LEU A 516 -15.29 7.31 7.92
CA LEU A 516 -14.00 6.66 7.71
C LEU A 516 -13.14 7.42 6.69
N TYR A 517 -13.62 7.59 5.46
CA TYR A 517 -12.78 8.07 4.36
C TYR A 517 -12.58 9.58 4.37
N VAL A 518 -13.58 10.36 4.77
CA VAL A 518 -13.51 11.84 4.75
C VAL A 518 -13.12 12.40 6.12
N ASP A 519 -13.91 12.12 7.15
CA ASP A 519 -13.73 12.68 8.50
C ASP A 519 -12.49 12.16 9.24
N THR A 520 -12.04 10.94 8.90
CA THR A 520 -10.89 10.30 9.57
C THR A 520 -9.69 10.31 8.63
N ALA A 521 -9.73 9.54 7.54
CA ALA A 521 -8.56 9.32 6.69
C ALA A 521 -8.12 10.60 5.93
N ARG A 522 -9.00 11.21 5.14
CA ARG A 522 -8.70 12.45 4.41
C ARG A 522 -8.36 13.61 5.34
N ALA A 523 -9.01 13.69 6.50
CA ALA A 523 -8.69 14.66 7.54
C ALA A 523 -7.28 14.45 8.13
N ALA A 524 -6.89 13.21 8.41
CA ALA A 524 -5.55 12.86 8.89
C ALA A 524 -4.47 13.27 7.88
N VAL A 525 -4.64 12.90 6.60
CA VAL A 525 -3.74 13.30 5.51
C VAL A 525 -3.66 14.83 5.37
N ARG A 526 -4.80 15.54 5.39
CA ARG A 526 -4.84 17.01 5.32
C ARG A 526 -4.10 17.68 6.48
N ALA A 527 -4.25 17.19 7.70
CA ALA A 527 -3.60 17.72 8.90
C ALA A 527 -2.06 17.59 8.86
N GLU A 528 -1.52 16.60 8.14
CA GLU A 528 -0.07 16.45 7.92
C GLU A 528 0.49 17.43 6.85
N GLY A 529 -0.34 18.29 6.24
CA GLY A 529 0.07 19.29 5.25
C GLY A 529 -0.02 18.79 3.81
N LEU A 530 -1.16 18.21 3.42
CA LEU A 530 -1.38 17.59 2.11
C LEU A 530 -1.01 18.50 0.92
N ALA A 531 -0.04 18.06 0.12
CA ALA A 531 0.42 18.73 -1.11
C ALA A 531 0.08 17.96 -2.41
N THR A 532 -0.68 16.86 -2.28
CA THR A 532 -1.02 15.90 -3.35
C THR A 532 -2.55 15.76 -3.43
N PRO A 533 -3.16 15.54 -4.61
CA PRO A 533 -4.56 15.18 -4.74
C PRO A 533 -5.01 14.01 -3.83
N PHE A 534 -6.28 14.04 -3.41
CA PHE A 534 -6.93 12.96 -2.66
C PHE A 534 -8.31 12.67 -3.26
N ALA A 535 -8.48 11.49 -3.87
CA ALA A 535 -9.75 10.91 -4.30
C ALA A 535 -10.38 10.11 -3.16
N VAL A 536 -11.71 10.00 -3.10
CA VAL A 536 -12.40 9.35 -1.95
C VAL A 536 -12.59 7.84 -2.16
N SER A 537 -12.77 7.40 -3.41
CA SER A 537 -12.91 6.02 -3.88
C SER A 537 -12.32 5.89 -5.29
N SER A 538 -12.21 4.66 -5.79
CA SER A 538 -11.90 4.24 -7.17
C SER A 538 -12.82 3.05 -7.47
N PRO A 539 -13.84 3.14 -8.36
CA PRO A 539 -14.23 4.31 -9.12
C PRO A 539 -14.94 5.33 -8.24
N SER A 540 -15.07 6.55 -8.76
CA SER A 540 -15.75 7.67 -8.10
C SER A 540 -15.95 8.79 -9.11
N ASN A 541 -17.08 9.53 -9.04
CA ASN A 541 -17.27 10.74 -9.86
C ASN A 541 -16.44 11.94 -9.35
N GLY A 542 -15.53 11.73 -8.39
CA GLY A 542 -14.55 12.72 -7.94
C GLY A 542 -15.22 13.94 -7.32
N ALA A 543 -14.97 15.13 -7.89
CA ALA A 543 -15.55 16.38 -7.44
C ALA A 543 -17.09 16.41 -7.49
N GLN A 544 -17.70 15.64 -8.40
CA GLN A 544 -19.16 15.46 -8.44
C GLN A 544 -19.63 14.57 -7.27
N SER A 545 -18.94 13.45 -6.99
CA SER A 545 -19.20 12.66 -5.78
C SER A 545 -19.07 13.50 -4.51
N GLU A 546 -18.07 14.39 -4.41
CA GLU A 546 -17.94 15.31 -3.26
C GLU A 546 -19.12 16.30 -3.14
N ALA A 547 -19.68 16.76 -4.26
CA ALA A 547 -20.87 17.60 -4.25
C ALA A 547 -22.13 16.82 -3.83
N ASP A 548 -22.23 15.55 -4.24
CA ASP A 548 -23.33 14.62 -3.95
C ASP A 548 -23.19 13.94 -2.56
N GLY A 549 -22.49 14.58 -1.61
CA GLY A 549 -22.34 14.08 -0.24
C GLY A 549 -21.39 12.87 -0.11
N PHE A 550 -20.41 12.75 -1.01
CA PHE A 550 -19.43 11.66 -1.13
C PHE A 550 -20.02 10.30 -1.55
N LEU A 551 -21.19 10.28 -2.20
CA LEU A 551 -21.81 9.06 -2.73
C LEU A 551 -22.67 9.37 -3.96
N ALA A 552 -22.05 9.40 -5.15
CA ALA A 552 -22.76 9.70 -6.40
C ALA A 552 -23.91 8.72 -6.68
N GLU A 553 -24.92 9.16 -7.44
CA GLU A 553 -26.05 8.32 -7.87
C GLU A 553 -25.61 7.13 -8.75
N ASN A 554 -24.63 7.37 -9.63
CA ASN A 554 -23.89 6.32 -10.35
C ASN A 554 -22.37 6.64 -10.32
N PRO A 555 -21.56 5.93 -9.51
CA PRO A 555 -20.10 6.07 -9.49
C PRO A 555 -19.38 5.59 -10.77
N TYR A 556 -20.05 4.82 -11.64
CA TYR A 556 -19.56 4.41 -12.96
C TYR A 556 -20.01 5.41 -14.04
N SER A 557 -19.90 6.72 -13.79
CA SER A 557 -20.35 7.74 -14.74
C SER A 557 -19.25 8.17 -15.68
N SER A 558 -19.32 7.73 -16.94
CA SER A 558 -18.40 8.15 -18.02
C SER A 558 -18.36 9.67 -18.30
N LEU A 559 -19.17 10.48 -17.61
CA LEU A 559 -19.16 11.94 -17.66
C LEU A 559 -18.19 12.60 -16.67
N TYR A 560 -17.75 11.88 -15.64
CA TYR A 560 -16.95 12.39 -14.52
C TYR A 560 -15.83 11.39 -14.16
N GLY A 561 -14.96 11.76 -13.22
CA GLY A 561 -14.29 10.76 -12.38
C GLY A 561 -13.39 9.73 -13.08
N ASP A 562 -13.29 8.57 -12.44
CA ASP A 562 -12.66 7.38 -12.98
C ASP A 562 -13.59 6.16 -12.89
N ASP A 563 -13.38 5.18 -13.78
CA ASP A 563 -14.30 4.08 -14.08
C ASP A 563 -13.58 2.71 -14.00
N HIS A 564 -14.33 1.70 -13.56
CA HIS A 564 -13.91 0.30 -13.45
C HIS A 564 -14.80 -0.53 -14.39
N HIS A 565 -14.27 -1.04 -15.49
CA HIS A 565 -15.07 -1.68 -16.55
C HIS A 565 -14.65 -3.13 -16.80
N TYR A 566 -15.58 -4.05 -16.53
CA TYR A 566 -15.44 -5.50 -16.71
C TYR A 566 -16.67 -6.06 -17.43
N ASP A 567 -16.47 -6.71 -18.57
CA ASP A 567 -17.51 -7.47 -19.30
C ASP A 567 -16.86 -8.71 -19.92
N TYR A 568 -17.20 -9.89 -19.39
CA TYR A 568 -16.66 -11.17 -19.84
C TYR A 568 -17.57 -11.94 -20.81
N LEU A 569 -18.73 -11.37 -21.18
CA LEU A 569 -19.76 -12.02 -22.00
C LEU A 569 -19.86 -11.41 -23.40
N SER A 570 -19.61 -10.11 -23.54
CA SER A 570 -19.56 -9.42 -24.83
C SER A 570 -18.32 -9.80 -25.66
N ASP A 571 -18.27 -9.34 -26.90
CA ASP A 571 -17.10 -9.52 -27.77
C ASP A 571 -15.97 -8.56 -27.37
N ALA A 572 -14.91 -9.08 -26.76
CA ALA A 572 -13.76 -8.28 -26.31
C ALA A 572 -12.95 -7.66 -27.47
N TRP A 573 -13.12 -8.15 -28.70
CA TRP A 573 -12.49 -7.60 -29.91
C TRP A 573 -13.35 -6.52 -30.57
N ASN A 574 -14.59 -6.31 -30.11
CA ASN A 574 -15.46 -5.23 -30.54
C ASN A 574 -15.23 -3.98 -29.66
N PRO A 575 -14.52 -2.94 -30.15
CA PRO A 575 -14.18 -1.78 -29.32
C PRO A 575 -15.40 -0.92 -28.89
N ALA A 576 -16.60 -1.21 -29.40
CA ALA A 576 -17.83 -0.53 -29.02
C ALA A 576 -18.45 -1.00 -27.68
N VAL A 577 -17.90 -2.06 -27.05
CA VAL A 577 -18.36 -2.54 -25.72
C VAL A 577 -17.80 -1.67 -24.58
N PHE A 578 -16.58 -1.14 -24.76
CA PHE A 578 -15.87 -0.38 -23.72
C PHE A 578 -16.46 1.01 -23.49
N HIS A 579 -16.46 1.45 -22.23
CA HIS A 579 -16.91 2.78 -21.86
C HIS A 579 -15.97 3.88 -22.35
N ASN A 580 -16.52 4.94 -22.96
CA ASN A 580 -15.81 6.20 -23.24
C ASN A 580 -15.68 7.05 -21.95
N THR A 581 -15.02 6.49 -20.93
CA THR A 581 -14.77 7.13 -19.63
C THR A 581 -13.82 8.34 -19.73
N ARG A 582 -13.75 9.13 -18.66
CA ARG A 582 -12.74 10.17 -18.46
C ARG A 582 -11.37 9.57 -18.09
N PHE A 583 -11.36 8.47 -17.33
CA PHE A 583 -10.17 7.75 -16.89
C PHE A 583 -10.55 6.30 -16.56
N GLY A 584 -9.86 5.31 -17.12
CA GLY A 584 -10.00 3.91 -16.72
C GLY A 584 -8.99 3.59 -15.62
N SER A 585 -9.45 3.40 -14.39
CA SER A 585 -8.63 3.00 -13.23
C SER A 585 -8.54 1.48 -13.11
N GLU A 586 -9.59 0.76 -13.51
CA GLU A 586 -9.58 -0.69 -13.70
C GLU A 586 -10.32 -1.13 -14.98
N TYR A 587 -9.76 -2.15 -15.63
CA TYR A 587 -10.38 -3.01 -16.63
C TYR A 587 -9.45 -4.22 -16.82
N GLY A 588 -9.96 -5.32 -17.37
CA GLY A 588 -9.12 -6.48 -17.70
C GLY A 588 -9.92 -7.73 -18.08
N PHE A 589 -9.19 -8.76 -18.50
CA PHE A 589 -9.71 -10.09 -18.80
C PHE A 589 -8.83 -11.14 -18.12
N MET A 590 -9.37 -12.34 -17.91
CA MET A 590 -8.64 -13.45 -17.28
C MET A 590 -7.86 -14.28 -18.32
N SER A 591 -6.67 -14.74 -17.97
CA SER A 591 -5.93 -15.74 -18.74
C SER A 591 -5.19 -16.73 -17.83
N TRP A 592 -4.98 -17.96 -18.32
CA TRP A 592 -4.26 -19.00 -17.58
C TRP A 592 -2.74 -18.84 -17.75
N PRO A 593 -1.94 -18.93 -16.67
CA PRO A 593 -0.48 -18.92 -16.79
C PRO A 593 0.04 -20.15 -17.56
N LYS A 594 1.24 -20.02 -18.13
CA LYS A 594 1.86 -21.08 -18.95
C LYS A 594 2.19 -22.31 -18.10
N ARG A 595 2.18 -23.50 -18.71
CA ARG A 595 2.46 -24.79 -18.03
C ARG A 595 3.66 -24.76 -17.08
N PRO A 596 4.83 -24.15 -17.38
CA PRO A 596 5.94 -24.08 -16.43
C PRO A 596 5.57 -23.48 -15.06
N THR A 597 4.75 -22.43 -15.02
CA THR A 597 4.26 -21.81 -13.77
C THR A 597 3.24 -22.71 -13.06
N MET A 598 2.41 -23.44 -13.82
CA MET A 598 1.50 -24.43 -13.23
C MET A 598 2.24 -25.66 -12.69
N MET A 599 3.40 -26.02 -13.24
CA MET A 599 4.26 -27.09 -12.70
C MET A 599 4.94 -26.73 -11.37
N ASP A 600 4.95 -25.45 -10.97
CA ASP A 600 5.31 -25.05 -9.59
C ASP A 600 4.15 -25.34 -8.60
N ALA A 601 2.92 -25.48 -9.11
CA ALA A 601 1.70 -25.72 -8.33
C ALA A 601 1.19 -27.18 -8.36
N THR A 602 1.80 -28.07 -9.15
CA THR A 602 1.55 -29.53 -9.15
C THR A 602 2.88 -30.28 -9.30
N ASP A 603 2.87 -31.56 -9.69
CA ASP A 603 4.08 -32.29 -10.10
C ASP A 603 3.78 -33.29 -11.23
N SER A 604 4.81 -33.95 -11.74
CA SER A 604 4.72 -34.85 -12.89
C SER A 604 3.92 -36.13 -12.64
N GLU A 605 3.56 -36.44 -11.39
CA GLU A 605 2.72 -37.60 -11.05
C GLU A 605 1.23 -37.25 -11.16
N HIS A 606 0.87 -35.98 -10.98
CA HIS A 606 -0.51 -35.48 -11.00
C HIS A 606 -0.83 -34.59 -12.22
N ALA A 607 0.16 -34.24 -13.03
CA ALA A 607 0.01 -33.32 -14.17
C ALA A 607 -1.12 -33.68 -15.15
N ASP A 608 -1.41 -34.96 -15.36
CA ASP A 608 -2.49 -35.42 -16.25
C ASP A 608 -3.90 -35.30 -15.65
N GLU A 609 -4.04 -35.29 -14.31
CA GLU A 609 -5.32 -35.01 -13.65
C GLU A 609 -5.50 -33.51 -13.34
N ASP A 610 -4.42 -32.80 -13.02
CA ASP A 610 -4.47 -31.40 -12.58
C ASP A 610 -4.51 -30.38 -13.71
N LEU A 611 -3.79 -30.59 -14.81
CA LEU A 611 -3.59 -29.57 -15.84
C LEU A 611 -4.67 -29.65 -16.92
N ALA A 612 -5.93 -29.43 -16.56
CA ALA A 612 -7.04 -29.30 -17.51
C ALA A 612 -8.04 -28.25 -17.02
N LEU A 613 -8.68 -27.49 -17.92
CA LEU A 613 -9.52 -26.34 -17.54
C LEU A 613 -10.73 -26.71 -16.65
N GLY A 614 -11.20 -27.96 -16.74
CA GLY A 614 -12.23 -28.55 -15.89
C GLY A 614 -11.72 -29.48 -14.78
N SER A 615 -10.43 -29.45 -14.43
CA SER A 615 -9.89 -30.27 -13.33
C SER A 615 -10.27 -29.72 -11.95
N THR A 616 -10.13 -30.56 -10.92
CA THR A 616 -10.31 -30.13 -9.52
C THR A 616 -9.32 -29.03 -9.12
N LEU A 617 -8.06 -29.09 -9.58
CA LEU A 617 -7.08 -28.04 -9.30
C LEU A 617 -7.38 -26.74 -10.06
N ALA A 618 -7.78 -26.83 -11.33
CA ALA A 618 -8.12 -25.65 -12.13
C ALA A 618 -9.42 -24.98 -11.66
N ALA A 619 -10.34 -25.73 -11.06
CA ALA A 619 -11.50 -25.19 -10.36
C ALA A 619 -11.10 -24.53 -9.03
N SER A 620 -10.30 -25.21 -8.19
CA SER A 620 -9.81 -24.67 -6.91
C SER A 620 -8.92 -23.43 -7.07
N ARG A 621 -8.21 -23.29 -8.21
CA ARG A 621 -7.40 -22.11 -8.53
C ARG A 621 -8.13 -21.03 -9.32
N GLN A 622 -9.34 -21.31 -9.81
CA GLN A 622 -10.18 -20.30 -10.43
C GLN A 622 -11.07 -19.66 -9.37
N HIS A 623 -10.58 -18.58 -8.78
CA HIS A 623 -11.29 -17.87 -7.73
C HIS A 623 -12.40 -16.95 -8.28
N HIS A 624 -12.40 -16.59 -9.57
CA HIS A 624 -13.50 -15.83 -10.16
C HIS A 624 -14.74 -16.73 -10.40
N PRO A 625 -15.96 -16.35 -9.94
CA PRO A 625 -17.15 -17.19 -10.05
C PRO A 625 -17.56 -17.50 -11.50
N GLY A 626 -17.10 -18.65 -12.01
CA GLY A 626 -17.34 -19.08 -13.40
C GLY A 626 -16.24 -18.72 -14.38
N GLY A 627 -15.12 -18.12 -13.95
CA GLY A 627 -14.09 -17.57 -14.85
C GLY A 627 -13.52 -18.55 -15.87
N ASN A 628 -13.45 -19.86 -15.58
CA ASN A 628 -13.00 -20.87 -16.55
C ASN A 628 -13.99 -21.07 -17.72
N LEU A 629 -15.29 -20.84 -17.51
CA LEU A 629 -16.29 -20.82 -18.57
C LEU A 629 -16.16 -19.55 -19.41
N GLU A 630 -15.95 -18.41 -18.78
CA GLU A 630 -15.82 -17.11 -19.44
C GLU A 630 -14.55 -17.04 -20.31
N ILE A 631 -13.42 -17.52 -19.80
CA ILE A 631 -12.18 -17.71 -20.58
C ILE A 631 -12.45 -18.58 -21.81
N ALA A 632 -13.14 -19.72 -21.64
CA ALA A 632 -13.47 -20.59 -22.76
C ALA A 632 -14.41 -19.90 -23.78
N MET A 633 -15.40 -19.13 -23.30
CA MET A 633 -16.32 -18.37 -24.16
C MET A 633 -15.59 -17.30 -24.97
N GLN A 634 -14.73 -16.48 -24.36
CA GLN A 634 -13.94 -15.46 -25.06
C GLN A 634 -13.00 -16.07 -26.11
N ILE A 635 -12.35 -17.20 -25.80
CA ILE A 635 -11.55 -17.95 -26.78
C ILE A 635 -12.43 -18.40 -27.96
N MET A 636 -13.59 -19.02 -27.68
CA MET A 636 -14.46 -19.61 -28.71
C MET A 636 -15.13 -18.60 -29.65
N GLN A 637 -15.10 -17.29 -29.35
CA GLN A 637 -15.59 -16.27 -30.28
C GLN A 637 -14.70 -16.15 -31.54
N HIS A 638 -13.37 -16.23 -31.37
CA HIS A 638 -12.39 -15.88 -32.44
C HIS A 638 -11.30 -16.93 -32.69
N LEU A 639 -11.09 -17.88 -31.77
CA LEU A 639 -9.99 -18.86 -31.82
C LEU A 639 -10.50 -20.32 -31.84
N PRO A 640 -9.86 -21.24 -32.59
CA PRO A 640 -10.35 -22.60 -32.79
C PRO A 640 -10.03 -23.51 -31.59
N LEU A 641 -10.80 -23.39 -30.51
CA LEU A 641 -10.71 -24.26 -29.33
C LEU A 641 -11.13 -25.72 -29.68
N PRO A 642 -10.32 -26.76 -29.39
CA PRO A 642 -10.69 -28.16 -29.64
C PRO A 642 -11.96 -28.57 -28.90
N GLN A 643 -12.79 -29.47 -29.46
CA GLN A 643 -14.04 -29.89 -28.80
C GLN A 643 -13.83 -30.59 -27.44
N ASP A 644 -12.63 -31.14 -27.23
CA ASP A 644 -12.17 -31.85 -26.06
C ASP A 644 -11.08 -31.07 -25.27
N PHE A 645 -11.10 -29.73 -25.34
CA PHE A 645 -10.15 -28.82 -24.65
C PHE A 645 -9.97 -29.07 -23.14
N ASN A 646 -10.91 -29.76 -22.49
CA ASN A 646 -10.85 -30.16 -21.08
C ASN A 646 -9.93 -31.38 -20.79
N LYS A 647 -8.93 -31.66 -21.65
CA LYS A 647 -7.90 -32.68 -21.44
C LYS A 647 -6.51 -32.07 -21.18
N SER A 648 -5.63 -32.80 -20.48
CA SER A 648 -4.25 -32.37 -20.19
C SER A 648 -3.37 -32.16 -21.44
N GLU A 649 -3.64 -32.90 -22.51
CA GLU A 649 -2.96 -32.75 -23.81
C GLU A 649 -3.25 -31.41 -24.50
N HIS A 650 -4.33 -30.70 -24.14
CA HIS A 650 -4.71 -29.41 -24.70
C HIS A 650 -4.40 -28.21 -23.79
N PHE A 651 -3.87 -28.42 -22.57
CA PHE A 651 -3.66 -27.33 -21.61
C PHE A 651 -2.78 -26.19 -22.14
N ASP A 652 -1.69 -26.50 -22.85
CA ASP A 652 -0.83 -25.45 -23.44
C ASP A 652 -1.57 -24.64 -24.50
N THR A 653 -2.46 -25.27 -25.27
CA THR A 653 -3.34 -24.62 -26.26
C THR A 653 -4.35 -23.71 -25.56
N VAL A 654 -5.00 -24.18 -24.48
CA VAL A 654 -5.94 -23.39 -23.68
C VAL A 654 -5.25 -22.19 -23.04
N ALA A 655 -4.11 -22.39 -22.38
CA ALA A 655 -3.34 -21.32 -21.75
C ALA A 655 -2.86 -20.30 -22.78
N TYR A 656 -2.30 -20.76 -23.91
CA TYR A 656 -1.88 -19.88 -25.01
C TYR A 656 -3.06 -19.10 -25.60
N TYR A 657 -4.19 -19.75 -25.93
CA TYR A 657 -5.35 -19.05 -26.47
C TYR A 657 -5.99 -18.08 -25.49
N SER A 658 -5.99 -18.36 -24.18
CA SER A 658 -6.45 -17.39 -23.17
C SER A 658 -5.57 -16.12 -23.16
N GLN A 659 -4.24 -16.29 -23.24
CA GLN A 659 -3.29 -15.18 -23.35
C GLN A 659 -3.37 -14.43 -24.69
N VAL A 660 -3.87 -15.07 -25.76
CA VAL A 660 -4.09 -14.41 -27.07
C VAL A 660 -5.45 -13.71 -27.12
N SER A 661 -6.49 -14.26 -26.48
CA SER A 661 -7.84 -13.67 -26.41
C SER A 661 -7.84 -12.35 -25.63
N ASP A 662 -7.02 -12.27 -24.58
CA ASP A 662 -6.76 -11.09 -23.74
C ASP A 662 -6.08 -9.91 -24.49
N LEU A 663 -5.25 -10.20 -25.50
CA LEU A 663 -4.41 -9.17 -26.15
C LEU A 663 -5.19 -8.10 -26.94
N PRO A 664 -6.21 -8.40 -27.76
CA PRO A 664 -6.95 -7.37 -28.51
C PRO A 664 -7.75 -6.42 -27.62
N GLY A 665 -8.33 -6.91 -26.51
CA GLY A 665 -9.00 -6.07 -25.52
C GLY A 665 -8.07 -5.02 -24.87
N HIS A 666 -6.78 -5.32 -24.80
CA HIS A 666 -5.73 -4.40 -24.32
C HIS A 666 -4.95 -3.69 -25.44
N GLY A 667 -5.13 -4.07 -26.70
CA GLY A 667 -4.17 -3.81 -27.78
C GLY A 667 -4.70 -3.04 -28.99
N HIS A 668 -5.99 -2.72 -29.06
CA HIS A 668 -6.58 -2.07 -30.24
C HIS A 668 -6.25 -0.57 -30.36
N GLN A 669 -5.12 -0.28 -31.03
CA GLN A 669 -4.93 0.95 -31.83
C GLN A 669 -4.67 0.57 -33.29
N ASP A 670 -5.32 1.28 -34.21
CA ASP A 670 -5.28 1.14 -35.67
C ASP A 670 -5.53 -0.29 -36.22
N GLY A 671 -6.79 -0.56 -36.58
CA GLY A 671 -7.17 -1.76 -37.30
C GLY A 671 -6.63 -1.76 -38.74
N ASP A 672 -5.62 -2.62 -38.99
CA ASP A 672 -5.30 -3.19 -40.32
C ASP A 672 -4.19 -4.28 -40.28
N ARG A 673 -3.64 -4.63 -39.10
CA ARG A 673 -2.51 -5.58 -38.99
C ARG A 673 -2.64 -6.58 -37.84
N VAL A 674 -3.37 -7.66 -38.09
CA VAL A 674 -3.14 -8.93 -37.39
C VAL A 674 -1.70 -9.40 -37.70
N PRO A 675 -0.90 -9.83 -36.70
CA PRO A 675 0.42 -10.39 -36.96
C PRO A 675 0.35 -11.64 -37.84
N ALA A 676 1.10 -11.66 -38.95
CA ALA A 676 1.08 -12.73 -39.95
C ALA A 676 1.82 -14.03 -39.52
N ALA A 677 1.58 -14.48 -38.29
CA ALA A 677 2.13 -15.70 -37.70
C ALA A 677 1.11 -16.86 -37.62
N LEU A 678 -0.17 -16.60 -37.90
CA LEU A 678 -1.27 -17.57 -37.82
C LEU A 678 -1.44 -18.40 -39.11
N GLN A 679 -0.36 -19.06 -39.55
CA GLN A 679 -0.42 -20.09 -40.59
C GLN A 679 0.52 -21.26 -40.25
N GLU A 680 -0.05 -22.36 -39.74
CA GLU A 680 0.64 -23.65 -39.72
C GLU A 680 0.63 -24.30 -41.12
N PRO A 681 1.72 -24.99 -41.53
CA PRO A 681 1.75 -25.75 -42.77
C PRO A 681 1.19 -27.17 -42.59
N ALA A 682 0.19 -27.54 -43.37
CA ALA A 682 -0.37 -28.90 -43.38
C ALA A 682 0.49 -29.90 -44.19
N ASP A 683 0.59 -31.12 -43.66
CA ASP A 683 0.92 -32.43 -44.29
C ASP A 683 1.90 -32.53 -45.47
N ALA A 684 3.03 -33.22 -45.22
CA ALA A 684 3.65 -34.15 -46.19
C ALA A 684 4.49 -35.24 -45.46
N PRO A 685 4.46 -36.53 -45.88
CA PRO A 685 5.01 -37.63 -45.07
C PRO A 685 6.41 -38.15 -45.47
N GLY A 686 7.14 -38.66 -44.46
CA GLY A 686 8.02 -39.84 -44.58
C GLY A 686 9.37 -39.71 -45.32
N GLY A 687 10.48 -39.59 -44.58
CA GLY A 687 11.82 -39.77 -45.16
C GLY A 687 13.01 -39.72 -44.17
N ARG A 688 13.85 -40.76 -44.21
CA ARG A 688 15.25 -40.83 -43.73
C ARG A 688 16.06 -41.60 -44.80
N PRO A 689 17.41 -41.53 -44.91
CA PRO A 689 18.38 -41.04 -43.90
C PRO A 689 19.63 -40.25 -44.41
N HIS A 690 20.49 -39.85 -43.43
CA HIS A 690 21.96 -39.65 -43.48
C HIS A 690 22.66 -38.48 -44.26
N HIS A 691 23.44 -37.71 -43.48
CA HIS A 691 24.73 -36.99 -43.75
C HIS A 691 24.87 -35.95 -44.91
N GLY A 692 25.46 -34.77 -44.63
CA GLY A 692 25.70 -33.74 -45.67
C GLY A 692 26.70 -32.58 -45.38
N GLY A 693 26.63 -31.89 -44.23
CA GLY A 693 27.69 -30.97 -43.73
C GLY A 693 27.78 -29.50 -44.24
N ALA A 694 27.56 -28.54 -43.32
CA ALA A 694 28.06 -27.14 -43.28
C ALA A 694 27.58 -26.13 -44.37
N LEU A 695 27.54 -24.80 -44.16
CA LEU A 695 28.08 -23.91 -43.11
C LEU A 695 27.04 -22.92 -42.49
N LEU A 696 27.42 -22.39 -41.31
CA LEU A 696 27.10 -21.13 -40.60
C LEU A 696 26.28 -20.01 -41.32
N ALA A 697 25.55 -19.11 -40.64
CA ALA A 697 25.53 -18.70 -39.21
C ALA A 697 24.12 -18.12 -38.82
N ALA A 698 23.79 -17.71 -37.59
CA ALA A 698 24.54 -17.62 -36.32
C ALA A 698 23.58 -17.61 -35.10
N GLN A 699 23.91 -18.36 -34.04
CA GLN A 699 23.46 -18.11 -32.65
C GLN A 699 24.26 -19.00 -31.70
N ARG A 700 24.64 -18.48 -30.52
CA ARG A 700 25.13 -19.28 -29.38
C ARG A 700 24.86 -18.56 -28.06
N CYS A 701 23.92 -19.07 -27.29
CA CYS A 701 23.92 -18.90 -25.84
C CYS A 701 24.97 -19.83 -25.21
N VAL A 702 25.46 -19.50 -24.01
CA VAL A 702 26.17 -20.45 -23.15
C VAL A 702 25.66 -20.29 -21.71
N ALA A 703 25.22 -21.39 -21.13
CA ALA A 703 25.02 -21.56 -19.69
C ALA A 703 25.54 -22.94 -19.29
N SER A 704 26.14 -23.06 -18.11
CA SER A 704 26.34 -24.34 -17.40
C SER A 704 26.72 -24.08 -15.93
N PRO A 705 26.28 -24.93 -14.97
CA PRO A 705 26.54 -24.79 -13.54
C PRO A 705 27.63 -25.77 -13.04
N LEU A 706 27.95 -25.75 -11.73
CA LEU A 706 28.00 -26.95 -10.87
C LEU A 706 28.26 -26.62 -9.37
N LEU A 707 28.10 -27.62 -8.50
CA LEU A 707 28.17 -27.52 -7.02
C LEU A 707 29.58 -27.80 -6.43
N GLY A 708 29.82 -27.34 -5.20
CA GLY A 708 30.94 -27.77 -4.34
C GLY A 708 30.76 -27.35 -2.87
N ARG A 709 31.17 -28.20 -1.90
CA ARG A 709 30.98 -27.97 -0.45
C ARG A 709 32.31 -27.78 0.32
N HIS A 710 32.17 -27.21 1.53
CA HIS A 710 32.98 -27.40 2.74
C HIS A 710 34.26 -26.56 3.02
N ARG A 711 34.11 -25.71 4.06
CA ARG A 711 34.91 -25.59 5.30
C ARG A 711 36.41 -25.17 5.26
N LEU A 712 36.65 -24.15 6.11
CA LEU A 712 37.71 -24.01 7.15
C LEU A 712 39.02 -23.22 6.88
N PHE A 713 39.44 -22.59 7.99
CA PHE A 713 40.72 -21.97 8.35
C PHE A 713 41.12 -20.56 7.87
N ARG A 714 42.08 -20.02 8.63
CA ARG A 714 42.36 -18.59 8.93
C ARG A 714 43.39 -17.95 7.97
N PRO A 715 43.52 -16.61 7.96
CA PRO A 715 44.50 -15.88 7.15
C PRO A 715 45.85 -15.68 7.84
N MET A 716 46.86 -15.31 7.06
CA MET A 716 48.05 -14.56 7.50
C MET A 716 48.75 -13.89 6.29
N GLU A 717 49.28 -12.69 6.52
CA GLU A 717 50.67 -12.23 6.24
C GLU A 717 51.41 -12.64 4.93
N ASP A 718 52.20 -11.79 4.25
CA ASP A 718 52.55 -10.37 4.47
C ASP A 718 53.19 -9.73 3.19
N ALA A 719 53.67 -8.49 3.31
CA ALA A 719 54.79 -7.86 2.58
C ALA A 719 54.61 -7.40 1.10
N ALA A 720 54.80 -6.09 0.93
CA ALA A 720 55.24 -5.42 -0.30
C ALA A 720 56.80 -5.23 -0.25
N PRO A 721 57.51 -4.33 -0.98
CA PRO A 721 57.12 -3.36 -2.04
C PRO A 721 58.16 -3.29 -3.20
N LEU A 722 58.32 -2.09 -3.82
CA LEU A 722 59.41 -1.60 -4.74
C LEU A 722 59.17 -1.75 -6.27
N ARG A 723 59.55 -0.80 -7.15
CA ARG A 723 59.70 0.68 -7.06
C ARG A 723 59.93 1.32 -8.46
N ARG A 724 59.39 2.54 -8.68
CA ARG A 724 59.86 3.64 -9.60
C ARG A 724 59.99 3.39 -11.13
N GLY A 725 59.55 4.37 -11.93
CA GLY A 725 59.90 4.48 -13.37
C GLY A 725 59.13 5.54 -14.18
N LEU A 726 59.56 6.81 -14.14
CA LEU A 726 59.19 7.90 -15.07
C LEU A 726 60.47 8.35 -15.81
N PRO A 727 60.45 9.06 -16.97
CA PRO A 727 59.44 10.02 -17.46
C PRO A 727 59.08 9.95 -18.97
N GLY A 728 58.40 10.98 -19.51
CA GLY A 728 58.15 11.22 -20.96
C GLY A 728 59.30 12.00 -21.67
N PRO A 729 59.09 12.90 -22.67
CA PRO A 729 57.82 13.51 -23.14
C PRO A 729 57.70 13.73 -24.70
N ALA A 730 56.67 14.49 -25.14
CA ALA A 730 56.57 15.27 -26.42
C ALA A 730 56.54 14.48 -27.77
N ALA A 731 56.21 15.06 -28.95
CA ALA A 731 55.22 16.08 -29.39
C ALA A 731 55.18 16.12 -30.95
N GLY A 732 54.09 16.56 -31.62
CA GLY A 732 54.13 16.86 -33.07
C GLY A 732 52.83 16.73 -33.89
N VAL A 733 52.78 17.44 -35.02
CA VAL A 733 51.72 17.52 -36.09
C VAL A 733 52.41 18.05 -37.38
N PRO A 734 51.78 18.24 -38.58
CA PRO A 734 50.55 17.70 -39.21
C PRO A 734 50.73 17.23 -40.70
N VAL A 735 49.62 17.13 -41.48
CA VAL A 735 49.47 17.31 -42.96
C VAL A 735 49.68 16.11 -43.93
N ARG A 736 48.63 15.72 -44.67
CA ARG A 736 48.49 15.84 -46.17
C ARG A 736 47.09 15.44 -46.70
N GLN A 737 46.77 15.87 -47.93
CA GLN A 737 45.45 15.74 -48.59
C GLN A 737 45.48 14.84 -49.85
N CYS A 738 44.34 14.20 -50.17
CA CYS A 738 43.99 13.64 -51.49
C CYS A 738 42.44 13.48 -51.57
N GLY A 739 41.75 13.69 -52.71
CA GLY A 739 42.26 14.27 -53.95
C GLY A 739 41.23 14.58 -55.07
N HIS A 740 40.28 13.70 -55.42
CA HIS A 740 39.60 13.78 -56.73
C HIS A 740 38.09 13.44 -56.82
N ALA A 741 37.46 14.12 -57.79
CA ALA A 741 36.16 13.87 -58.47
C ALA A 741 36.42 14.16 -59.99
N PRO A 742 35.48 14.44 -60.95
CA PRO A 742 34.00 14.53 -60.91
C PRO A 742 33.24 13.99 -62.16
N ARG A 743 31.89 14.14 -62.18
CA ARG A 743 30.93 14.46 -63.31
C ARG A 743 29.54 13.82 -63.03
N ARG A 744 28.32 14.36 -63.18
CA ARG A 744 27.61 15.58 -63.71
C ARG A 744 26.69 15.37 -64.95
N ARG A 745 25.35 15.45 -64.73
CA ARG A 745 24.22 15.86 -65.65
C ARG A 745 22.92 15.95 -64.79
N SER A 746 22.07 16.98 -64.66
CA SER A 746 22.00 18.42 -65.04
C SER A 746 21.40 18.79 -66.43
N VAL A 747 20.34 19.63 -66.62
CA VAL A 747 19.33 20.33 -65.75
C VAL A 747 18.09 20.77 -66.59
N ARG A 748 16.84 20.75 -66.05
CA ARG A 748 15.66 21.63 -66.38
C ARG A 748 14.64 21.54 -65.21
N ARG A 749 14.12 22.60 -64.56
CA ARG A 749 13.39 23.86 -64.94
C ARG A 749 11.90 23.61 -65.27
N ALA A 750 10.93 24.46 -64.90
CA ALA A 750 10.98 25.92 -64.60
C ALA A 750 10.01 26.40 -63.48
N ALA A 751 9.95 27.72 -63.22
CA ALA A 751 9.01 28.38 -62.27
C ALA A 751 8.76 29.87 -62.62
N VAL A 752 7.56 30.42 -62.30
CA VAL A 752 7.13 31.83 -62.49
C VAL A 752 6.05 32.20 -61.44
N ARG A 753 5.71 33.46 -61.11
CA ARG A 753 6.41 34.55 -60.36
C ARG A 753 5.47 35.79 -60.20
N ARG A 754 5.84 36.78 -59.36
CA ARG A 754 5.15 38.06 -58.98
C ARG A 754 4.23 37.93 -57.74
N ALA A 755 3.77 38.98 -57.02
CA ALA A 755 4.31 40.32 -56.62
C ALA A 755 3.23 41.06 -55.75
N ALA A 756 3.44 42.15 -54.99
CA ALA A 756 4.55 42.70 -54.19
C ALA A 756 4.10 44.04 -53.49
N ARG A 757 4.96 44.63 -52.63
CA ARG A 757 4.90 45.98 -51.96
C ARG A 757 4.23 46.04 -50.55
N ALA A 758 4.50 47.03 -49.67
CA ALA A 758 5.76 47.66 -49.17
C ALA A 758 5.47 48.78 -48.11
N HIS A 759 6.50 49.19 -47.33
CA HIS A 759 6.60 50.42 -46.48
C HIS A 759 5.85 50.44 -45.10
N ARG A 760 6.27 51.19 -44.05
CA ARG A 760 7.61 51.65 -43.55
C ARG A 760 7.50 52.24 -42.12
N ARG A 761 8.55 52.07 -41.29
CA ARG A 761 9.01 52.92 -40.13
C ARG A 761 8.04 53.36 -39.00
N ALA A 762 8.35 52.89 -37.79
CA ALA A 762 8.66 53.64 -36.53
C ALA A 762 7.78 54.81 -36.00
N GLY A 763 7.48 54.79 -34.70
CA GLY A 763 6.98 55.95 -33.91
C GLY A 763 6.78 55.63 -32.42
N LEU A 764 7.15 56.56 -31.53
CA LEU A 764 6.95 56.48 -30.06
C LEU A 764 5.55 56.97 -29.64
N GLY A 765 5.10 56.64 -28.41
CA GLY A 765 4.42 57.64 -27.57
C GLY A 765 3.06 57.27 -26.93
N LEU A 766 3.10 56.98 -25.63
CA LEU A 766 2.28 57.55 -24.54
C LEU A 766 0.73 57.71 -24.67
N VAL A 767 0.04 57.01 -23.75
CA VAL A 767 -1.20 57.37 -23.01
C VAL A 767 -1.20 58.86 -22.51
N PRO A 768 -2.34 59.56 -22.16
CA PRO A 768 -3.44 59.04 -21.32
C PRO A 768 -4.89 59.67 -21.39
N ALA A 769 -5.80 59.10 -20.59
CA ALA A 769 -6.86 59.72 -19.74
C ALA A 769 -8.12 60.49 -20.26
N ALA A 770 -9.27 59.80 -20.20
CA ALA A 770 -10.47 60.05 -19.36
C ALA A 770 -11.15 61.44 -19.15
N ARG A 771 -12.46 61.51 -19.49
CA ARG A 771 -13.66 62.02 -18.71
C ARG A 771 -14.95 61.72 -19.53
N ALA A 772 -16.11 61.33 -18.98
CA ALA A 772 -17.12 62.07 -18.17
C ALA A 772 -17.74 63.28 -18.93
N GLU A 773 -19.04 63.59 -18.95
CA GLU A 773 -20.23 63.20 -18.13
C GLU A 773 -21.55 63.77 -18.75
N ARG A 774 -22.75 63.18 -18.53
CA ARG A 774 -24.09 63.87 -18.49
C ARG A 774 -25.33 62.96 -18.24
N GLU A 775 -26.45 63.57 -17.82
CA GLU A 775 -27.71 62.95 -17.34
C GLU A 775 -28.98 63.40 -18.12
N ARG A 776 -30.11 62.65 -18.00
CA ARG A 776 -31.54 63.08 -17.74
C ARG A 776 -32.57 61.97 -18.13
N ARG A 777 -33.47 61.47 -17.24
CA ARG A 777 -34.79 61.98 -16.70
C ARG A 777 -36.00 61.62 -17.60
N ASP A 778 -37.23 61.27 -17.14
CA ASP A 778 -37.95 61.10 -15.83
C ASP A 778 -39.00 59.94 -15.96
N ASP A 779 -39.66 59.25 -14.98
CA ASP A 779 -40.18 59.48 -13.59
C ASP A 779 -41.60 60.12 -13.52
N GLU A 780 -42.67 59.68 -12.81
CA GLU A 780 -43.02 58.55 -11.87
C GLU A 780 -43.40 57.20 -12.58
N GLY A 781 -43.88 56.10 -11.96
CA GLY A 781 -44.06 55.75 -10.52
C GLY A 781 -45.20 54.73 -10.18
N ARG A 782 -45.54 54.63 -8.88
CA ARG A 782 -46.64 53.92 -8.12
C ARG A 782 -46.82 52.37 -8.18
N GLY A 783 -46.91 51.65 -7.05
CA GLY A 783 -46.61 52.06 -5.65
C GLY A 783 -47.08 51.11 -4.50
N GLN A 784 -46.52 51.36 -3.29
CA GLN A 784 -46.94 50.91 -1.93
C GLN A 784 -46.81 49.40 -1.55
N HIS A 785 -46.53 48.97 -0.29
CA HIS A 785 -46.34 49.68 1.00
C HIS A 785 -45.49 48.88 2.05
N GLY A 786 -44.59 49.54 2.81
CA GLY A 786 -44.14 49.22 4.21
C GLY A 786 -43.20 48.01 4.48
N ALA A 787 -42.31 47.97 5.52
CA ALA A 787 -41.84 48.96 6.51
C ALA A 787 -40.45 48.58 7.14
N ARG A 788 -39.87 49.39 8.07
CA ARG A 788 -38.52 49.25 8.74
C ARG A 788 -38.66 49.38 10.29
N ALA A 789 -37.69 49.22 11.21
CA ALA A 789 -36.20 49.13 11.28
C ALA A 789 -35.79 48.20 12.49
N ARG A 790 -34.69 48.23 13.30
CA ARG A 790 -33.46 49.03 13.63
C ARG A 790 -32.40 48.03 14.24
N GLN A 791 -31.05 48.18 14.17
CA GLN A 791 -30.06 49.00 14.94
C GLN A 791 -29.96 48.78 16.48
N ALA A 792 -28.80 48.94 17.19
CA ALA A 792 -27.34 48.91 16.88
C ALA A 792 -26.44 49.17 18.15
N HIS A 793 -25.11 48.98 18.03
CA HIS A 793 -23.97 49.49 18.87
C HIS A 793 -23.68 48.90 20.29
N VAL A 794 -22.54 49.19 20.97
CA VAL A 794 -21.07 49.02 20.69
C VAL A 794 -20.18 49.79 21.71
N GLY A 795 -19.15 49.13 22.29
CA GLY A 795 -17.93 49.73 22.90
C GLY A 795 -17.96 50.09 24.42
N ARG A 796 -16.85 50.44 25.11
CA ARG A 796 -15.40 50.10 24.98
C ARG A 796 -14.60 50.62 26.23
N ALA A 797 -13.54 49.91 26.66
CA ALA A 797 -12.33 50.40 27.39
C ALA A 797 -12.35 50.90 28.88
N ALA A 798 -11.97 49.99 29.79
CA ALA A 798 -10.91 50.03 30.83
C ALA A 798 -10.44 51.33 31.56
N ARG A 799 -10.20 51.19 32.88
CA ARG A 799 -9.11 51.78 33.71
C ARG A 799 -9.00 51.01 35.06
N GLY A 800 -7.94 51.22 35.86
CA GLY A 800 -7.75 50.53 37.15
C GLY A 800 -6.86 51.28 38.16
N GLY A 801 -6.81 50.80 39.40
CA GLY A 801 -6.00 51.38 40.50
C GLY A 801 -6.29 50.76 41.88
N LEU A 802 -5.25 50.66 42.72
CA LEU A 802 -5.20 50.18 44.12
C LEU A 802 -4.61 51.31 45.01
N PRO A 803 -4.39 51.19 46.35
CA PRO A 803 -4.97 50.35 47.42
C PRO A 803 -5.31 51.12 48.75
N ARG A 804 -5.94 50.46 49.75
CA ARG A 804 -5.51 50.32 51.19
C ARG A 804 -6.62 50.18 52.27
N GLU A 805 -6.48 49.11 53.07
CA GLU A 805 -6.61 48.98 54.55
C GLU A 805 -7.80 49.60 55.34
N ARG A 806 -8.58 48.77 56.07
CA ARG A 806 -8.44 48.58 57.55
C ARG A 806 -9.37 47.51 58.20
N HIS A 807 -8.78 46.74 59.13
CA HIS A 807 -9.31 46.10 60.36
C HIS A 807 -10.47 45.05 60.40
N LEU A 808 -10.15 43.91 61.05
CA LEU A 808 -10.94 43.09 62.01
C LEU A 808 -12.26 42.44 61.51
N GLY A 809 -12.70 41.24 61.92
CA GLY A 809 -12.34 40.29 63.00
C GLY A 809 -13.66 39.71 63.56
N PRO A 810 -13.81 38.38 63.86
CA PRO A 810 -13.01 37.64 64.84
C PRO A 810 -12.61 36.20 64.40
N SER A 811 -12.28 35.30 65.34
CA SER A 811 -11.51 34.06 65.11
C SER A 811 -11.78 32.93 66.14
N LEU A 812 -11.59 31.65 65.74
CA LEU A 812 -11.28 30.38 66.49
C LEU A 812 -11.67 29.18 65.58
N GLY A 813 -11.05 27.99 65.49
CA GLY A 813 -9.94 27.30 66.20
C GLY A 813 -10.43 25.93 66.75
N LEU A 814 -9.83 24.73 66.57
CA LEU A 814 -8.56 24.19 66.01
C LEU A 814 -8.88 22.92 65.14
N ARG A 815 -8.03 22.04 64.53
CA ARG A 815 -6.63 21.50 64.67
C ARG A 815 -6.37 20.55 65.86
N ASP A 816 -5.69 19.38 65.76
CA ASP A 816 -5.28 18.51 64.62
C ASP A 816 -5.48 16.98 64.94
N PRO A 817 -4.49 16.08 65.23
CA PRO A 817 -4.64 14.63 64.95
C PRO A 817 -4.50 13.70 66.18
N VAL A 818 -4.44 12.37 65.98
CA VAL A 818 -4.07 11.40 67.03
C VAL A 818 -3.00 10.40 66.56
N GLN A 819 -1.77 10.62 67.02
CA GLN A 819 -0.80 9.57 67.34
C GLN A 819 0.01 10.08 68.54
N ALA A 820 0.33 9.22 69.51
CA ALA A 820 1.04 9.59 70.74
C ALA A 820 1.95 8.44 71.18
N ASP A 821 3.06 8.77 71.84
CA ASP A 821 4.20 7.86 72.02
C ASP A 821 4.83 7.98 73.43
N GLY A 822 5.38 6.86 73.94
CA GLY A 822 6.03 6.76 75.26
C GLY A 822 5.10 6.75 76.50
N HIS A 823 5.50 6.21 77.67
CA HIS A 823 6.77 5.51 77.97
C HIS A 823 6.69 4.72 79.31
N GLN A 824 7.56 3.71 79.47
CA GLN A 824 8.07 3.08 80.71
C GLN A 824 7.45 1.79 81.33
N GLN A 825 8.32 0.77 81.38
CA GLN A 825 8.68 -0.11 82.54
C GLN A 825 8.05 -1.51 82.78
N ARG A 826 8.98 -2.51 82.81
CA ARG A 826 9.06 -3.79 83.58
C ARG A 826 8.63 -5.14 82.95
N HIS A 827 9.64 -6.02 82.83
CA HIS A 827 9.63 -7.50 82.82
C HIS A 827 9.23 -8.09 84.21
N PRO A 828 9.03 -9.43 84.46
CA PRO A 828 9.63 -10.61 83.75
C PRO A 828 8.83 -11.95 83.64
N ARG A 829 9.38 -12.92 82.85
CA ARG A 829 9.06 -14.40 82.75
C ARG A 829 7.62 -14.76 82.28
N GLY A 830 7.32 -15.83 81.52
CA GLY A 830 8.09 -16.93 80.89
C GLY A 830 7.13 -17.89 80.12
N GLU A 831 7.48 -19.02 79.47
CA GLU A 831 8.81 -19.60 79.17
C GLU A 831 8.78 -20.52 77.88
N LEU A 832 8.52 -21.85 77.94
CA LEU A 832 8.56 -22.87 76.82
C LEU A 832 7.66 -24.12 77.14
N PRO A 833 7.44 -25.20 76.31
CA PRO A 833 8.12 -25.66 75.07
C PRO A 833 7.21 -26.15 73.87
N ALA A 834 7.81 -26.84 72.87
CA ALA A 834 7.20 -27.55 71.70
C ALA A 834 7.65 -29.04 71.68
N PRO A 835 7.75 -29.84 70.56
CA PRO A 835 7.20 -29.85 69.18
C PRO A 835 6.64 -31.26 68.77
N ILE A 836 6.50 -31.60 67.47
CA ILE A 836 6.85 -32.94 66.86
C ILE A 836 6.72 -32.98 65.31
N LEU A 837 7.45 -33.90 64.66
CA LEU A 837 7.51 -34.26 63.21
C LEU A 837 7.70 -35.79 63.10
N PRO A 838 7.43 -36.49 61.97
CA PRO A 838 8.52 -36.79 61.00
C PRO A 838 8.08 -37.08 59.53
N GLN A 839 9.01 -37.66 58.73
CA GLN A 839 8.98 -37.89 57.28
C GLN A 839 8.62 -39.35 56.88
N GLY A 840 8.47 -39.62 55.56
CA GLY A 840 8.58 -40.99 55.00
C GLY A 840 8.48 -41.07 53.47
N ASN A 841 9.49 -41.65 52.81
CA ASN A 841 9.50 -42.08 51.39
C ASN A 841 10.66 -43.08 51.19
N PRO A 842 10.43 -44.29 50.61
CA PRO A 842 11.28 -44.70 49.48
C PRO A 842 10.67 -45.71 48.45
N HIS A 843 11.15 -45.60 47.21
CA HIS A 843 11.51 -46.64 46.20
C HIS A 843 10.62 -47.87 45.86
N ALA A 844 10.67 -48.19 44.55
CA ALA A 844 10.84 -49.52 43.90
C ALA A 844 9.72 -50.01 42.95
N ASP A 845 10.08 -50.05 41.65
CA ASP A 845 9.91 -51.10 40.62
C ASP A 845 8.68 -52.05 40.64
N GLY A 846 7.98 -52.18 39.49
CA GLY A 846 6.93 -53.20 39.33
C GLY A 846 6.18 -53.25 37.98
N HIS A 847 6.78 -53.89 36.97
CA HIS A 847 6.17 -54.60 35.82
C HIS A 847 4.79 -54.20 35.20
N VAL A 848 4.87 -53.80 33.93
CA VAL A 848 3.93 -54.13 32.83
C VAL A 848 3.92 -55.67 32.64
N PRO A 849 2.78 -56.39 32.48
CA PRO A 849 2.13 -56.50 31.14
C PRO A 849 0.61 -56.85 31.03
N VAL A 850 0.06 -56.49 29.85
CA VAL A 850 -0.99 -57.19 29.05
C VAL A 850 -2.38 -57.49 29.67
N GLY A 851 -3.44 -57.05 28.97
CA GLY A 851 -4.81 -57.55 29.12
C GLY A 851 -5.78 -56.92 28.11
N GLN A 852 -6.51 -57.72 27.32
CA GLN A 852 -7.48 -57.26 26.31
C GLN A 852 -8.94 -57.47 26.76
N SER A 853 -9.86 -56.83 26.02
CA SER A 853 -11.26 -57.22 25.75
C SER A 853 -12.37 -56.79 26.74
N GLY A 854 -13.59 -56.66 26.21
CA GLY A 854 -14.85 -56.63 26.99
C GLY A 854 -15.58 -55.28 27.09
N GLY A 855 -16.63 -55.10 26.29
CA GLY A 855 -17.83 -54.34 26.71
C GLY A 855 -18.97 -55.32 27.04
N PRO A 856 -20.26 -54.90 27.13
CA PRO A 856 -20.81 -53.55 27.00
C PRO A 856 -21.83 -53.14 28.12
N PHE A 857 -22.42 -51.93 28.00
CA PHE A 857 -23.77 -51.46 28.42
C PHE A 857 -24.63 -52.26 29.43
N PRO A 858 -25.40 -51.61 30.36
CA PRO A 858 -26.58 -50.81 29.91
C PRO A 858 -27.20 -49.69 30.81
N ARG A 859 -27.96 -48.77 30.17
CA ARG A 859 -29.17 -48.03 30.67
C ARG A 859 -28.95 -47.01 31.84
N HIS A 860 -29.78 -45.99 32.09
CA HIS A 860 -31.01 -45.39 31.51
C HIS A 860 -31.13 -43.93 32.06
N ALA A 861 -31.98 -42.96 31.65
CA ALA A 861 -32.99 -42.77 30.58
C ALA A 861 -33.24 -41.24 30.39
N ALA A 862 -34.28 -40.84 29.63
CA ALA A 862 -34.80 -39.46 29.51
C ALA A 862 -36.33 -39.47 29.36
N PRO A 863 -37.03 -38.32 29.56
CA PRO A 863 -37.94 -37.81 28.50
C PRO A 863 -38.07 -36.26 28.46
N ALA A 864 -38.70 -35.59 27.46
CA ALA A 864 -38.94 -35.86 26.03
C ALA A 864 -39.66 -34.65 25.35
N LEU A 865 -39.89 -34.75 24.02
CA LEU A 865 -40.76 -33.96 23.11
C LEU A 865 -40.19 -32.62 22.58
N GLY A 866 -40.30 -32.27 21.28
CA GLY A 866 -40.81 -32.98 20.09
C GLY A 866 -41.31 -32.02 18.97
N LEU A 867 -41.46 -32.37 17.67
CA LEU A 867 -41.07 -33.55 16.87
C LEU A 867 -40.87 -33.17 15.36
N ARG A 868 -40.06 -33.99 14.65
CA ARG A 868 -40.13 -34.48 13.23
C ARG A 868 -40.98 -33.75 12.15
N ALA A 869 -40.58 -33.53 10.88
CA ALA A 869 -39.66 -34.16 9.91
C ALA A 869 -40.11 -35.48 9.23
N HIS A 870 -39.92 -35.64 7.90
CA HIS A 870 -39.68 -36.94 7.24
C HIS A 870 -39.11 -36.84 5.80
N SER A 871 -38.47 -37.92 5.35
CA SER A 871 -37.80 -38.13 4.04
C SER A 871 -37.85 -39.62 3.65
N GLY A 872 -37.53 -39.99 2.40
CA GLY A 872 -37.54 -41.39 1.93
C GLY A 872 -36.76 -41.68 0.63
N ARG A 873 -36.02 -42.80 0.60
CA ARG A 873 -35.07 -43.27 -0.44
C ARG A 873 -34.70 -44.74 -0.10
N VAL A 874 -34.28 -45.67 -0.97
CA VAL A 874 -34.04 -45.80 -2.44
C VAL A 874 -34.35 -47.28 -2.81
N LEU A 875 -34.33 -47.70 -4.10
CA LEU A 875 -33.57 -48.88 -4.58
C LEU A 875 -33.69 -49.11 -6.12
N ALA A 876 -32.96 -50.11 -6.65
CA ALA A 876 -32.66 -50.29 -8.07
C ALA A 876 -33.04 -51.67 -8.65
N GLY A 877 -33.10 -51.75 -9.98
CA GLY A 877 -33.28 -52.98 -10.77
C GLY A 877 -33.60 -52.62 -12.24
N GLY A 878 -32.96 -53.26 -13.21
CA GLY A 878 -33.11 -52.89 -14.63
C GLY A 878 -33.34 -54.09 -15.55
N LEU A 879 -33.88 -53.84 -16.75
CA LEU A 879 -33.87 -54.79 -17.87
C LEU A 879 -33.89 -54.07 -19.23
N ARG A 880 -33.92 -54.85 -20.32
CA ARG A 880 -33.51 -54.47 -21.68
C ARG A 880 -34.67 -54.25 -22.67
N VAL A 881 -34.42 -53.31 -23.60
CA VAL A 881 -34.71 -53.38 -25.06
C VAL A 881 -36.15 -53.19 -25.56
N ALA A 882 -36.22 -52.54 -26.74
CA ALA A 882 -37.34 -52.30 -27.65
C ALA A 882 -38.44 -51.33 -27.16
N GLY A 883 -39.08 -50.54 -28.03
CA GLY A 883 -38.75 -50.30 -29.45
C GLY A 883 -39.99 -50.01 -30.30
N GLY A 884 -40.04 -48.84 -30.95
CA GLY A 884 -41.06 -48.48 -31.93
C GLY A 884 -41.70 -47.11 -31.72
N GLY A 885 -41.68 -46.27 -32.77
CA GLY A 885 -42.77 -45.33 -33.04
C GLY A 885 -43.91 -46.05 -33.79
N PRO A 886 -44.88 -45.36 -34.46
CA PRO A 886 -44.71 -44.01 -35.01
C PRO A 886 -45.96 -43.07 -35.00
N ARG A 887 -45.75 -41.84 -35.51
CA ARG A 887 -46.70 -40.99 -36.27
C ARG A 887 -48.04 -40.52 -35.68
N ALA A 888 -48.09 -39.20 -35.45
CA ALA A 888 -49.01 -38.22 -36.06
C ALA A 888 -50.54 -38.27 -35.83
N GLY A 889 -51.12 -37.10 -35.53
CA GLY A 889 -52.56 -36.82 -35.58
C GLY A 889 -52.92 -35.47 -34.96
N SER A 890 -53.38 -34.50 -35.77
CA SER A 890 -53.83 -33.17 -35.33
C SER A 890 -55.35 -33.05 -35.39
N LEU A 891 -55.96 -32.14 -34.60
CA LEU A 891 -57.17 -31.40 -35.01
C LEU A 891 -57.52 -30.21 -34.08
N LEU A 892 -58.30 -29.28 -34.63
CA LEU A 892 -58.85 -28.04 -34.04
C LEU A 892 -60.37 -28.14 -33.90
N PRO A 893 -61.02 -27.18 -33.20
CA PRO A 893 -62.31 -26.65 -33.64
C PRO A 893 -62.36 -25.12 -33.83
N GLN A 894 -63.49 -24.64 -34.38
CA GLN A 894 -63.77 -23.27 -34.89
C GLN A 894 -64.65 -22.46 -33.89
N ARG A 895 -65.15 -21.19 -34.06
CA ARG A 895 -65.71 -20.44 -35.21
C ARG A 895 -65.71 -18.88 -35.06
N LEU A 896 -66.05 -18.21 -36.18
CA LEU A 896 -66.34 -16.78 -36.48
C LEU A 896 -67.70 -16.26 -35.89
N PRO A 897 -68.20 -14.99 -36.07
CA PRO A 897 -67.83 -13.86 -36.98
C PRO A 897 -67.81 -12.45 -36.28
N ARG A 898 -68.02 -11.21 -36.82
CA ARG A 898 -68.26 -10.55 -38.15
C ARG A 898 -67.97 -9.01 -38.10
N ASP A 899 -67.92 -8.33 -39.27
CA ASP A 899 -68.12 -6.86 -39.58
C ASP A 899 -67.29 -5.75 -38.85
N GLY A 900 -66.90 -4.60 -39.44
CA GLY A 900 -66.89 -4.16 -40.86
C GLY A 900 -66.53 -2.66 -41.13
N CYS A 901 -65.50 -2.40 -41.96
CA CYS A 901 -65.21 -1.18 -42.77
C CYS A 901 -64.63 0.16 -42.21
N ARG A 902 -63.54 0.62 -42.89
CA ARG A 902 -62.92 2.00 -43.04
C ARG A 902 -62.22 2.63 -41.81
N GLY A 903 -61.04 3.29 -41.95
CA GLY A 903 -60.14 3.36 -43.12
C GLY A 903 -58.89 4.28 -43.02
N SER A 904 -57.91 4.02 -43.91
CA SER A 904 -56.83 4.88 -44.45
C SER A 904 -55.75 5.56 -43.56
N GLY A 905 -54.51 5.03 -43.65
CA GLY A 905 -53.27 5.82 -43.87
C GLY A 905 -52.28 5.95 -42.69
N ALA A 906 -50.94 5.98 -42.90
CA ALA A 906 -50.12 5.58 -44.06
C ALA A 906 -48.63 5.43 -43.65
N THR A 907 -47.91 4.43 -44.15
CA THR A 907 -46.46 4.20 -43.94
C THR A 907 -45.86 3.33 -45.06
N LEU A 908 -44.50 3.22 -45.09
CA LEU A 908 -43.63 2.41 -45.97
C LEU A 908 -43.24 3.06 -47.33
N PRO A 909 -42.10 2.66 -47.95
CA PRO A 909 -40.78 2.52 -47.31
C PRO A 909 -39.59 2.90 -48.25
N GLN A 910 -38.38 3.02 -47.68
CA GLN A 910 -37.32 2.00 -47.88
C GLN A 910 -36.34 2.03 -46.71
#